data_AF-A0A916YZM1-F1
#
_entry.id   AF-A0A916YZM1-F1
#
_cell.length_a   1.000
_cell.length_b   1.000
_cell.length_c   1.000
_cell.angle_alpha   90.00
_cell.angle_beta   90.00
_cell.angle_gamma   90.00
#
_symmetry.space_group_name_H-M   'P 1'
#
loop_
_entity.id
_entity.type
_entity.pdbx_description
1 polymer ?
#
loop_
_entity_poly.entity_id
_entity_poly.type
_entity_poly.pdbx_seq_one_letter_code
_entity_poly.pdbx_strand_id
1 'polypeptide(L)'
;MNREQLLLYFMVGKQLAEKVNTDNWERISKSSYYALGELKTKELGCDNSTGTQKALQTVDYVKNIRGWLMSINGVENADLQDNKDLFGMRLTYDGINASNDNAEVSNTFFNGNIVKQEWNTLKNTTTGTTANGKQTYDYKYDRLNRLMEANFVGSLTEGLSVKMYDITNPLRNYDLNGNIRYLKRTKAGVTTPMDELIYSYTANQLNKVDDNGDVNQLFKDRAYATDYLYDAAGNMKQDKNKDLTIQYNHLNLPGEMTRDDGSSGFRKSNSTDNNGNIKHYYAGDAKVRMEIYYLNTGVIKKAYDYVAGMVYIQEGQIGPKTLDFVPSHEGRALLTRKVLNTPTDPEEGDKFRYEYSLKDHLGNLRVSCRCGEPKRNASGTIIPEGTVGAGIEALAVVQENHYDPWGLSFGVNTEVQANELTNKYQYNGKEEIKDLDIGLYEYGYRWYDATIARFVQVDPLAEKYSYKSEFDYAENSPISGVDLDGLEFYYAADGRFLNQGSDKNNKDVYSQRATGEKRTISITTYAEGGQEIVTDVEADVYENVKVSSNHDEFLKFAGLVFNEDPSTKEAAFATGSAVINYLNFRNENKIKTTLADLLNGRFSSAKKDFTVDNKNDKKKNSIAAVINALSGGFDYSNGATHWDGFDFAMKGFDHVKPTNQGVDIAEDHFNQFKLAWPSSLLRAYSQNKNATFSSNLTSGIHEATGSNKGRVLYKSAAVVGKTIFWKPNKDAKQNAGYSWKYY
;
A
#
# COMPACT_ATOMS: atom_id res chain seq x y z
N MET A 1 -25.11 10.44 3.12
CA MET A 1 -23.95 10.96 3.88
C MET A 1 -22.93 11.39 2.86
N ASN A 2 -22.50 12.66 2.87
CA ASN A 2 -21.55 13.19 1.89
C ASN A 2 -20.21 13.40 2.60
N ARG A 3 -19.14 12.77 2.08
CA ARG A 3 -17.76 12.88 2.58
C ARG A 3 -16.96 13.72 1.58
N GLU A 4 -16.26 14.73 2.07
CA GLU A 4 -15.34 15.54 1.25
C GLU A 4 -13.93 15.45 1.83
N GLN A 5 -12.94 15.19 0.98
CA GLN A 5 -11.52 15.20 1.34
C GLN A 5 -10.82 16.33 0.61
N LEU A 6 -10.00 17.09 1.34
CA LEU A 6 -9.19 18.17 0.79
C LEU A 6 -7.72 17.88 1.05
N LEU A 7 -6.94 17.83 -0.04
CA LEU A 7 -5.49 17.89 0.01
C LEU A 7 -5.04 19.32 -0.28
N LEU A 8 -4.26 19.89 0.61
CA LEU A 8 -3.63 21.19 0.41
C LEU A 8 -2.10 21.02 0.34
N TYR A 9 -1.51 21.56 -0.72
CA TYR A 9 -0.06 21.55 -0.96
C TYR A 9 0.50 22.94 -0.61
N PHE A 10 1.41 22.97 0.36
CA PHE A 10 2.27 24.13 0.60
C PHE A 10 3.70 23.77 0.18
N MET A 11 4.55 24.77 -0.09
CA MET A 11 5.91 24.60 -0.62
C MET A 11 6.82 23.62 0.18
N VAL A 12 6.40 23.12 1.34
CA VAL A 12 7.17 22.23 2.23
C VAL A 12 6.32 21.10 2.87
N GLY A 13 5.05 20.90 2.47
CA GLY A 13 4.22 19.88 3.13
C GLY A 13 2.85 19.61 2.51
N LYS A 14 2.26 18.47 2.89
CA LYS A 14 0.94 18.00 2.45
C LYS A 14 0.01 17.93 3.65
N GLN A 15 -1.11 18.64 3.59
CA GLN A 15 -2.16 18.56 4.60
C GLN A 15 -3.36 17.79 4.05
N LEU A 16 -3.84 16.82 4.83
CA LEU A 16 -5.10 16.13 4.59
C LEU A 16 -6.09 16.56 5.66
N ALA A 17 -7.20 17.14 5.20
CA ALA A 17 -8.36 17.40 6.04
C ALA A 17 -9.56 16.63 5.50
N GLU A 18 -10.47 16.26 6.39
CA GLU A 18 -11.69 15.56 6.06
C GLU A 18 -12.89 16.23 6.71
N LYS A 19 -13.98 16.30 5.95
CA LYS A 19 -15.27 16.79 6.41
C LYS A 19 -16.30 15.70 6.18
N VAL A 20 -17.07 15.40 7.22
CA VAL A 20 -18.21 14.49 7.13
C VAL A 20 -19.50 15.29 7.36
N ASN A 21 -20.39 15.30 6.37
CA ASN A 21 -21.63 16.09 6.37
C ASN A 21 -21.39 17.62 6.54
N THR A 22 -22.10 18.26 7.47
CA THR A 22 -22.07 19.72 7.70
C THR A 22 -21.05 20.15 8.76
N ASP A 23 -20.30 19.22 9.34
CA ASP A 23 -19.34 19.48 10.42
C ASP A 23 -18.14 20.32 9.94
N ASN A 24 -17.34 20.86 10.86
CA ASN A 24 -16.11 21.55 10.50
C ASN A 24 -15.07 20.59 9.90
N TRP A 25 -14.17 21.11 9.08
CA TRP A 25 -13.02 20.35 8.59
C TRP A 25 -12.14 19.92 9.76
N GLU A 26 -11.89 18.61 9.90
CA GLU A 26 -10.93 18.09 10.85
C GLU A 26 -9.62 17.75 10.12
N ARG A 27 -8.49 18.20 10.68
CA ARG A 27 -7.17 17.85 10.15
C ARG A 27 -6.85 16.40 10.51
N ILE A 28 -6.78 15.55 9.50
CA ILE A 28 -6.44 14.13 9.64
C ILE A 28 -4.94 13.95 9.76
N SER A 29 -4.20 14.60 8.87
CA SER A 29 -2.74 14.65 8.97
C SER A 29 -2.13 15.86 8.30
N LYS A 30 -0.92 16.21 8.74
CA LYS A 30 -0.05 17.15 8.07
C LYS A 30 1.35 16.54 8.02
N SER A 31 1.82 16.30 6.79
CA SER A 31 3.11 15.68 6.52
C SER A 31 4.13 16.73 6.10
N SER A 32 5.34 16.62 6.62
CA SER A 32 6.52 17.34 6.15
C SER A 32 7.53 16.35 5.56
N TYR A 33 8.37 16.83 4.64
CA TYR A 33 9.30 15.99 3.89
C TYR A 33 10.72 16.56 3.95
N TYR A 34 11.71 15.68 3.82
CA TYR A 34 13.09 16.09 3.55
C TYR A 34 13.21 16.67 2.14
N ALA A 35 14.31 17.37 1.86
CA ALA A 35 14.58 17.95 0.53
C ALA A 35 14.57 16.89 -0.60
N LEU A 36 14.84 15.63 -0.28
CA LEU A 36 14.80 14.49 -1.19
C LEU A 36 13.41 13.86 -1.35
N GLY A 37 12.36 14.45 -0.78
CA GLY A 37 10.97 13.99 -0.91
C GLY A 37 10.55 12.87 0.07
N GLU A 38 11.44 12.46 0.97
CA GLU A 38 11.14 11.44 1.98
C GLU A 38 10.30 12.01 3.13
N LEU A 39 9.32 11.23 3.62
CA LEU A 39 8.49 11.64 4.76
C LEU A 39 9.38 11.86 5.99
N LYS A 40 9.31 13.05 6.57
CA LYS A 40 10.09 13.47 7.72
C LYS A 40 9.25 13.44 8.99
N THR A 41 8.13 14.17 9.00
CA THR A 41 7.22 14.22 10.15
C THR A 41 5.78 14.12 9.69
N LYS A 42 4.92 13.56 10.55
CA LYS A 42 3.48 13.55 10.37
C LYS A 42 2.79 13.97 11.66
N GLU A 43 2.12 15.12 11.62
CA GLU A 43 1.24 15.57 12.69
C GLU A 43 -0.16 14.95 12.49
N LEU A 44 -0.72 14.33 13.53
CA LEU A 44 -2.05 13.70 13.54
C LEU A 44 -2.97 14.40 14.56
N GLY A 45 -4.27 14.45 14.27
CA GLY A 45 -5.30 14.86 15.24
C GLY A 45 -5.44 16.36 15.55
N CYS A 46 -6.26 16.60 16.58
CA CYS A 46 -7.05 17.81 16.76
C CYS A 46 -6.25 19.07 17.14
N ASP A 47 -6.75 20.17 16.58
CA ASP A 47 -6.48 21.57 16.85
C ASP A 47 -7.63 22.10 17.74
N ASN A 48 -7.47 22.07 19.07
CA ASN A 48 -8.51 22.57 19.98
C ASN A 48 -8.25 24.03 20.34
N SER A 49 -8.66 24.92 19.45
CA SER A 49 -9.36 26.19 19.72
C SER A 49 -9.03 27.03 20.97
N THR A 50 -7.77 27.19 21.39
CA THR A 50 -7.32 28.29 22.29
C THR A 50 -5.86 28.71 22.02
N GLY A 51 -5.55 29.14 20.80
CA GLY A 51 -4.43 30.06 20.54
C GLY A 51 -2.99 29.51 20.58
N THR A 52 -2.75 28.24 20.91
CA THR A 52 -1.44 27.59 20.69
C THR A 52 -1.63 26.18 20.14
N GLN A 53 -1.41 26.02 18.83
CA GLN A 53 -1.67 24.80 18.05
C GLN A 53 -0.70 23.66 18.44
N LYS A 54 -1.19 22.55 18.99
CA LYS A 54 -0.39 21.32 19.16
C LYS A 54 -1.14 20.11 18.61
N ALA A 55 -0.48 19.32 17.76
CA ALA A 55 -1.03 18.07 17.24
C ALA A 55 -1.28 17.06 18.37
N LEU A 56 -2.25 16.15 18.17
CA LEU A 56 -2.49 15.04 19.11
C LEU A 56 -1.24 14.17 19.21
N GLN A 57 -0.67 13.84 18.06
CA GLN A 57 0.57 13.09 17.92
C GLN A 57 1.44 13.72 16.85
N THR A 58 2.74 13.74 17.07
CA THR A 58 3.73 13.97 16.04
C THR A 58 4.46 12.65 15.83
N VAL A 59 4.56 12.22 14.57
CA VAL A 59 5.23 10.99 14.19
C VAL A 59 6.44 11.37 13.36
N ASP A 60 7.61 11.26 13.97
CA ASP A 60 8.89 11.62 13.39
C ASP A 60 9.58 10.38 12.82
N TYR A 61 9.96 10.46 11.55
CA TYR A 61 10.61 9.38 10.83
C TYR A 61 12.07 9.71 10.60
N VAL A 62 12.95 8.82 11.04
CA VAL A 62 14.39 8.89 10.74
C VAL A 62 14.74 7.74 9.82
N LYS A 63 15.53 8.03 8.79
CA LYS A 63 16.01 7.05 7.83
C LYS A 63 17.52 7.10 7.71
N ASN A 64 18.13 5.99 7.28
CA ASN A 64 19.54 5.97 6.93
C ASN A 64 19.78 6.53 5.52
N ILE A 65 21.05 6.63 5.13
CA ILE A 65 21.46 7.12 3.79
C ILE A 65 20.95 6.25 2.62
N ARG A 66 20.46 5.04 2.88
CA ARG A 66 19.86 4.13 1.89
C ARG A 66 18.33 4.26 1.82
N GLY A 67 17.74 5.21 2.58
CA GLY A 67 16.29 5.43 2.65
C GLY A 67 15.53 4.42 3.52
N TRP A 68 16.24 3.51 4.22
CA TRP A 68 15.63 2.56 5.14
C TRP A 68 15.23 3.23 6.43
N LEU A 69 14.05 2.89 6.94
CA LEU A 69 13.54 3.40 8.21
C LEU A 69 14.43 2.95 9.36
N MET A 70 14.94 3.90 10.14
CA MET A 70 15.73 3.67 11.35
C MET A 70 14.90 3.86 12.62
N SER A 71 14.02 4.87 12.65
CA SER A 71 13.15 5.07 13.81
C SER A 71 11.85 5.78 13.46
N ILE A 72 10.85 5.52 14.31
CA ILE A 72 9.60 6.26 14.42
C ILE A 72 9.58 6.79 15.85
N ASN A 73 9.66 8.10 16.05
CA ASN A 73 9.81 8.72 17.38
C ASN A 73 11.01 8.14 18.18
N GLY A 74 11.16 8.54 19.45
CA GLY A 74 12.11 7.95 20.40
C GLY A 74 11.54 6.71 21.09
N VAL A 75 12.39 5.79 21.56
CA VAL A 75 11.96 4.53 22.23
C VAL A 75 12.16 4.54 23.74
N GLU A 76 12.92 5.49 24.27
CA GLU A 76 13.21 5.56 25.70
C GLU A 76 12.01 6.14 26.46
N ASN A 77 11.81 5.72 27.70
CA ASN A 77 10.67 6.17 28.51
C ASN A 77 10.58 7.70 28.62
N ALA A 78 11.74 8.36 28.77
CA ALA A 78 11.83 9.81 28.84
C ALA A 78 11.41 10.46 27.51
N ASP A 79 11.88 9.94 26.37
CA ASP A 79 11.53 10.46 25.05
C ASP A 79 10.01 10.45 24.84
N LEU A 80 9.36 9.32 25.10
CA LEU A 80 7.91 9.20 24.94
C LEU A 80 7.16 10.15 25.88
N GLN A 81 7.59 10.29 27.15
CA GLN A 81 6.90 11.12 28.14
C GLN A 81 7.09 12.61 27.90
N ASP A 82 8.31 13.05 27.57
CA ASP A 82 8.65 14.45 27.36
C ASP A 82 7.99 14.99 26.09
N ASN A 83 8.02 14.20 25.01
CA ASN A 83 7.39 14.57 23.74
C ASN A 83 5.88 14.29 23.71
N LYS A 84 5.41 13.40 24.59
CA LYS A 84 4.05 12.83 24.61
C LYS A 84 3.76 11.97 23.38
N ASP A 85 4.77 11.25 22.90
CA ASP A 85 4.64 10.28 21.82
C ASP A 85 4.07 8.98 22.37
N LEU A 86 2.91 8.57 21.89
CA LEU A 86 2.21 7.37 22.38
C LEU A 86 2.86 6.07 21.87
N PHE A 87 3.66 6.16 20.81
CA PHE A 87 4.39 5.04 20.23
C PHE A 87 5.75 5.51 19.74
N GLY A 88 6.76 4.68 19.98
CA GLY A 88 8.09 4.83 19.42
C GLY A 88 8.70 3.49 19.02
N MET A 89 9.55 3.50 18.01
CA MET A 89 10.23 2.32 17.47
C MET A 89 11.59 2.67 16.89
N ARG A 90 12.54 1.74 17.02
CA ARG A 90 13.87 1.79 16.40
C ARG A 90 14.19 0.46 15.73
N LEU A 91 14.78 0.52 14.55
CA LEU A 91 15.22 -0.61 13.75
C LEU A 91 16.73 -0.54 13.54
N THR A 92 17.42 -1.66 13.74
CA THR A 92 18.85 -1.82 13.49
C THR A 92 19.08 -2.90 12.44
N TYR A 93 19.95 -2.60 11.46
CA TYR A 93 20.25 -3.50 10.33
C TYR A 93 21.69 -4.04 10.39
N ASP A 94 22.67 -3.17 10.56
CA ASP A 94 24.11 -3.48 10.45
C ASP A 94 24.81 -3.54 11.82
N GLY A 95 24.04 -3.77 12.89
CA GLY A 95 24.54 -3.90 14.28
C GLY A 95 25.10 -2.62 14.90
N ILE A 96 25.03 -1.49 14.21
CA ILE A 96 25.31 -0.17 14.79
C ILE A 96 24.05 0.31 15.50
N ASN A 97 24.03 0.26 16.84
CA ASN A 97 22.98 0.92 17.60
C ASN A 97 23.02 2.43 17.30
N ALA A 98 21.86 3.04 17.04
CA ALA A 98 21.77 4.50 16.93
C ALA A 98 21.98 5.22 18.29
N SER A 99 22.00 4.48 19.40
CA SER A 99 22.46 4.95 20.70
C SER A 99 23.94 4.62 20.86
N ASN A 100 24.71 5.56 21.40
CA ASN A 100 26.17 5.50 21.60
C ASN A 100 26.66 4.40 22.56
N ASP A 101 25.92 3.30 22.72
CA ASP A 101 26.33 2.12 23.47
C ASP A 101 27.14 1.20 22.55
N ASN A 102 28.45 1.14 22.81
CA ASN A 102 29.43 0.24 22.22
C ASN A 102 29.18 -1.25 22.54
N ALA A 103 27.93 -1.68 22.75
CA ALA A 103 27.57 -3.07 22.89
C ALA A 103 27.46 -3.69 21.50
N GLU A 104 28.46 -4.50 21.11
CA GLU A 104 28.41 -5.31 19.90
C GLU A 104 27.11 -6.15 19.88
N VAL A 105 26.25 -5.89 18.91
CA VAL A 105 25.17 -6.82 18.57
C VAL A 105 25.84 -7.97 17.81
N SER A 106 25.81 -9.18 18.38
CA SER A 106 26.60 -10.34 17.93
C SER A 106 26.26 -10.86 16.53
N ASN A 107 25.27 -10.29 15.85
CA ASN A 107 24.88 -10.64 14.49
C ASN A 107 24.79 -9.38 13.63
N THR A 108 25.71 -9.21 12.67
CA THR A 108 25.64 -8.12 11.69
C THR A 108 25.23 -8.69 10.33
N PHE A 109 24.13 -8.18 9.77
CA PHE A 109 23.64 -8.60 8.46
C PHE A 109 23.62 -7.39 7.52
N PHE A 110 24.55 -7.36 6.54
CA PHE A 110 24.63 -6.27 5.58
C PHE A 110 23.65 -6.40 4.39
N ASN A 111 22.83 -7.45 4.39
CA ASN A 111 21.85 -7.77 3.35
C ASN A 111 20.54 -6.98 3.45
N GLY A 112 20.36 -6.16 4.50
CA GLY A 112 19.17 -5.35 4.71
C GLY A 112 18.10 -5.98 5.62
N ASN A 113 18.39 -7.15 6.21
CA ASN A 113 17.53 -7.70 7.25
C ASN A 113 17.57 -6.82 8.51
N ILE A 114 16.43 -6.72 9.19
CA ILE A 114 16.35 -6.07 10.50
C ILE A 114 16.85 -7.06 11.54
N VAL A 115 17.93 -6.70 12.23
CA VAL A 115 18.56 -7.51 13.28
C VAL A 115 17.94 -7.24 14.63
N LYS A 116 17.52 -6.00 14.86
CA LYS A 116 16.89 -5.62 16.12
C LYS A 116 15.74 -4.68 15.86
N GLN A 117 14.64 -4.92 16.56
CA GLN A 117 13.53 -3.99 16.68
C GLN A 117 13.34 -3.65 18.14
N GLU A 118 13.41 -2.37 18.47
CA GLU A 118 13.04 -1.84 19.77
C GLU A 118 11.75 -1.05 19.62
N TRP A 119 10.85 -1.13 20.59
CA TRP A 119 9.66 -0.29 20.63
C TRP A 119 9.20 -0.01 22.05
N ASN A 120 8.40 1.04 22.19
CA ASN A 120 7.80 1.43 23.45
C ASN A 120 6.46 2.13 23.15
N THR A 121 5.60 2.15 24.16
CA THR A 121 4.27 2.73 24.09
C THR A 121 3.93 3.40 25.40
N LEU A 122 3.08 4.43 25.33
CA LEU A 122 2.43 4.98 26.50
C LEU A 122 1.10 4.26 26.72
N LYS A 123 0.75 3.99 27.99
CA LYS A 123 -0.56 3.52 28.43
C LYS A 123 -1.26 4.56 29.28
N ASN A 124 -2.59 4.48 29.35
CA ASN A 124 -3.38 5.36 30.21
C ASN A 124 -3.16 5.03 31.69
N THR A 125 -3.26 6.05 32.54
CA THR A 125 -3.35 5.95 34.00
C THR A 125 -4.44 6.90 34.49
N THR A 126 -4.83 6.81 35.76
CA THR A 126 -5.84 7.70 36.37
C THR A 126 -5.49 9.19 36.26
N THR A 127 -4.19 9.52 36.15
CA THR A 127 -3.68 10.90 36.14
C THR A 127 -3.07 11.33 34.80
N GLY A 128 -3.09 10.48 33.76
CA GLY A 128 -2.52 10.80 32.45
C GLY A 128 -2.05 9.56 31.69
N THR A 129 -0.79 9.57 31.25
CA THR A 129 -0.17 8.46 30.53
C THR A 129 1.19 8.12 31.14
N THR A 130 1.58 6.85 31.12
CA THR A 130 2.93 6.41 31.53
C THR A 130 3.50 5.41 30.52
N ALA A 131 4.82 5.31 30.44
CA ALA A 131 5.46 4.36 29.53
C ALA A 131 5.28 2.91 30.01
N ASN A 132 5.07 1.98 29.08
CA ASN A 132 5.09 0.54 29.36
C ASN A 132 6.49 0.00 29.62
N GLY A 133 7.52 0.75 29.23
CA GLY A 133 8.91 0.29 29.22
C GLY A 133 9.32 -0.13 27.82
N LYS A 134 10.63 -0.10 27.56
CA LYS A 134 11.16 -0.51 26.26
C LYS A 134 11.07 -2.02 26.09
N GLN A 135 10.66 -2.44 24.90
CA GLN A 135 10.59 -3.81 24.43
C GLN A 135 11.58 -3.98 23.28
N THR A 136 12.16 -5.17 23.16
CA THR A 136 13.18 -5.48 22.15
C THR A 136 12.92 -6.87 21.58
N TYR A 137 13.09 -7.00 20.27
CA TYR A 137 13.32 -8.25 19.58
C TYR A 137 14.72 -8.24 18.98
N ASP A 138 15.53 -9.24 19.31
CA ASP A 138 16.75 -9.58 18.58
C ASP A 138 16.46 -10.73 17.61
N TYR A 139 16.64 -10.47 16.32
CA TYR A 139 16.34 -11.39 15.24
C TYR A 139 17.58 -12.15 14.76
N LYS A 140 17.38 -13.42 14.41
CA LYS A 140 18.34 -14.21 13.64
C LYS A 140 17.66 -14.81 12.44
N TYR A 141 18.43 -14.98 11.37
CA TYR A 141 17.96 -15.54 10.12
C TYR A 141 18.87 -16.69 9.68
N ASP A 142 18.35 -17.58 8.85
CA ASP A 142 19.17 -18.52 8.12
C ASP A 142 19.80 -17.86 6.87
N ARG A 143 20.56 -18.65 6.10
CA ARG A 143 21.26 -18.17 4.91
C ARG A 143 20.32 -17.82 3.74
N LEU A 144 19.04 -18.18 3.84
CA LEU A 144 17.98 -17.84 2.88
C LEU A 144 17.13 -16.66 3.37
N ASN A 145 17.57 -15.95 4.42
CA ASN A 145 16.87 -14.82 5.04
C ASN A 145 15.54 -15.18 5.71
N ARG A 146 15.32 -16.46 6.04
CA ARG A 146 14.14 -16.90 6.80
C ARG A 146 14.38 -16.72 8.29
N LEU A 147 13.37 -16.29 9.01
CA LEU A 147 13.44 -16.04 10.45
C LEU A 147 13.78 -17.32 11.21
N MET A 148 14.80 -17.31 12.05
CA MET A 148 15.20 -18.45 12.88
C MET A 148 14.93 -18.20 14.37
N GLU A 149 15.14 -16.97 14.83
CA GLU A 149 14.88 -16.56 16.20
C GLU A 149 14.35 -15.14 16.23
N ALA A 150 13.44 -14.89 17.17
CA ALA A 150 13.09 -13.56 17.64
C ALA A 150 13.13 -13.60 19.17
N ASN A 151 14.22 -13.15 19.76
CA ASN A 151 14.40 -13.14 21.20
C ASN A 151 13.78 -11.88 21.79
N PHE A 152 12.70 -12.04 22.54
CA PHE A 152 12.04 -10.94 23.24
C PHE A 152 12.78 -10.59 24.53
N VAL A 153 13.08 -9.30 24.72
CA VAL A 153 13.56 -8.74 25.98
C VAL A 153 12.83 -7.43 26.24
N GLY A 154 12.14 -7.31 27.37
CA GLY A 154 11.39 -6.10 27.65
C GLY A 154 10.63 -6.13 28.97
N SER A 155 9.91 -5.04 29.24
CA SER A 155 9.12 -4.87 30.46
C SER A 155 7.74 -5.53 30.41
N LEU A 156 7.23 -5.91 29.24
CA LEU A 156 5.95 -6.62 29.14
C LEU A 156 6.11 -8.09 29.51
N THR A 157 5.41 -8.52 30.55
CA THR A 157 5.45 -9.91 31.04
C THR A 157 4.84 -10.91 30.05
N GLU A 158 3.98 -10.44 29.15
CA GLU A 158 3.33 -11.25 28.10
C GLU A 158 4.17 -11.37 26.82
N GLY A 159 5.35 -10.76 26.76
CA GLY A 159 6.18 -10.82 25.56
C GLY A 159 6.61 -12.24 25.20
N LEU A 160 6.62 -12.55 23.90
CA LEU A 160 6.87 -13.90 23.40
C LEU A 160 8.18 -13.97 22.62
N SER A 161 9.16 -14.73 23.11
CA SER A 161 10.32 -15.16 22.33
C SER A 161 9.93 -16.30 21.40
N VAL A 162 10.40 -16.27 20.15
CA VAL A 162 10.10 -17.28 19.13
C VAL A 162 11.38 -17.95 18.63
N LYS A 163 11.35 -19.27 18.48
CA LYS A 163 12.39 -20.05 17.79
C LYS A 163 11.77 -20.95 16.73
N MET A 164 12.37 -20.98 15.55
CA MET A 164 11.93 -21.77 14.40
C MET A 164 12.73 -23.07 14.21
N TYR A 165 13.49 -23.46 15.24
CA TYR A 165 14.26 -24.70 15.24
C TYR A 165 14.37 -25.33 16.63
N ASP A 166 14.51 -26.65 16.64
CA ASP A 166 14.79 -27.44 17.84
C ASP A 166 16.30 -27.66 17.97
N ILE A 167 16.90 -27.17 19.07
CA ILE A 167 18.34 -27.34 19.32
C ILE A 167 18.73 -28.80 19.56
N THR A 168 17.78 -29.65 19.96
CA THR A 168 18.00 -31.07 20.24
C THR A 168 17.81 -31.95 19.00
N ASN A 169 17.17 -31.42 17.96
CA ASN A 169 16.90 -32.15 16.73
C ASN A 169 17.07 -31.25 15.49
N PRO A 170 18.18 -31.37 14.75
CA PRO A 170 18.47 -30.50 13.61
C PRO A 170 17.51 -30.70 12.41
N LEU A 171 16.70 -31.76 12.41
CA LEU A 171 15.69 -32.01 11.36
C LEU A 171 14.39 -31.20 11.59
N ARG A 172 14.24 -30.60 12.77
CA ARG A 172 13.10 -29.77 13.16
C ARG A 172 13.46 -28.29 12.95
N ASN A 173 13.39 -27.87 11.70
CA ASN A 173 13.55 -26.49 11.21
C ASN A 173 12.63 -26.28 10.00
N TYR A 174 12.95 -25.35 9.10
CA TYR A 174 12.30 -25.32 7.79
C TYR A 174 12.72 -26.50 6.90
N ASP A 175 11.74 -27.14 6.24
CA ASP A 175 12.07 -28.09 5.19
C ASP A 175 12.61 -27.42 3.91
N LEU A 176 12.93 -28.25 2.91
CA LEU A 176 13.52 -27.79 1.64
C LEU A 176 12.58 -26.89 0.82
N ASN A 177 11.27 -27.02 0.99
CA ASN A 177 10.25 -26.16 0.36
C ASN A 177 9.89 -24.95 1.24
N GLY A 178 10.53 -24.79 2.39
CA GLY A 178 10.24 -23.72 3.33
C GLY A 178 9.03 -23.96 4.22
N ASN A 179 8.52 -25.18 4.35
CA ASN A 179 7.52 -25.46 5.37
C ASN A 179 8.15 -25.42 6.76
N ILE A 180 7.54 -24.68 7.68
CA ILE A 180 7.86 -24.66 9.11
C ILE A 180 7.68 -26.07 9.69
N ARG A 181 8.73 -26.74 10.20
CA ARG A 181 8.57 -27.99 10.98
C ARG A 181 8.54 -27.81 12.48
N TYR A 182 8.96 -26.64 12.97
CA TYR A 182 9.07 -26.36 14.38
C TYR A 182 8.85 -24.88 14.68
N LEU A 183 8.09 -24.60 15.72
CA LEU A 183 7.91 -23.26 16.27
C LEU A 183 7.76 -23.37 17.79
N LYS A 184 8.64 -22.71 18.53
CA LYS A 184 8.58 -22.62 19.99
C LYS A 184 8.32 -21.19 20.42
N ARG A 185 7.27 -20.96 21.21
CA ARG A 185 6.98 -19.66 21.85
C ARG A 185 7.26 -19.76 23.34
N THR A 186 8.03 -18.83 23.88
CA THR A 186 8.34 -18.78 25.31
C THR A 186 8.03 -17.40 25.85
N LYS A 187 7.15 -17.34 26.86
CA LYS A 187 6.74 -16.11 27.50
C LYS A 187 7.88 -15.53 28.36
N ALA A 188 7.99 -14.20 28.37
CA ALA A 188 9.01 -13.48 29.13
C ALA A 188 9.00 -13.88 30.61
N GLY A 189 10.17 -14.26 31.13
CA GLY A 189 10.32 -14.70 32.53
C GLY A 189 9.79 -16.10 32.84
N VAL A 190 9.27 -16.84 31.86
CA VAL A 190 8.76 -18.21 32.02
C VAL A 190 9.70 -19.19 31.33
N THR A 191 10.04 -20.29 32.01
CA THR A 191 10.94 -21.33 31.47
C THR A 191 10.19 -22.39 30.66
N THR A 192 8.97 -22.73 31.07
CA THR A 192 8.09 -23.62 30.30
C THR A 192 7.61 -22.89 29.04
N PRO A 193 7.78 -23.48 27.85
CA PRO A 193 7.26 -22.91 26.62
C PRO A 193 5.73 -22.80 26.68
N MET A 194 5.18 -21.71 26.14
CA MET A 194 3.73 -21.61 25.94
C MET A 194 3.33 -22.52 24.79
N ASP A 195 4.08 -22.45 23.69
CA ASP A 195 3.94 -23.39 22.57
C ASP A 195 5.29 -24.07 22.31
N GLU A 196 5.27 -25.36 21.99
CA GLU A 196 6.36 -26.10 21.36
C GLU A 196 5.80 -26.97 20.24
N LEU A 197 5.51 -26.32 19.12
CA LEU A 197 4.79 -26.84 17.98
C LEU A 197 5.69 -27.65 17.06
N ILE A 198 5.28 -28.88 16.74
CA ILE A 198 5.94 -29.77 15.80
C ILE A 198 4.98 -30.08 14.66
N TYR A 199 5.37 -29.69 13.45
CA TYR A 199 4.50 -29.74 12.28
C TYR A 199 4.80 -30.99 11.44
N SER A 200 3.74 -31.68 11.03
CA SER A 200 3.80 -32.86 10.17
C SER A 200 3.06 -32.62 8.87
N TYR A 201 3.67 -32.96 7.74
CA TYR A 201 3.15 -32.63 6.41
C TYR A 201 2.97 -33.85 5.51
N THR A 202 2.02 -33.74 4.57
CA THR A 202 1.99 -34.52 3.32
C THR A 202 2.28 -33.55 2.19
N ALA A 203 3.45 -33.66 1.55
CA ALA A 203 3.97 -32.61 0.67
C ALA A 203 4.00 -31.24 1.39
N ASN A 204 3.27 -30.23 0.90
CA ASN A 204 3.17 -28.91 1.52
C ASN A 204 1.88 -28.70 2.34
N GLN A 205 1.00 -29.71 2.41
CA GLN A 205 -0.22 -29.70 3.21
C GLN A 205 0.08 -30.13 4.65
N LEU A 206 -0.32 -29.31 5.61
CA LEU A 206 -0.12 -29.55 7.03
C LEU A 206 -1.10 -30.62 7.49
N ASN A 207 -0.63 -31.78 7.94
CA ASN A 207 -1.51 -32.84 8.45
C ASN A 207 -1.88 -32.59 9.92
N LYS A 208 -0.89 -32.16 10.70
CA LYS A 208 -0.94 -32.14 12.17
C LYS A 208 0.07 -31.17 12.75
N VAL A 209 -0.26 -30.54 13.87
CA VAL A 209 0.67 -29.82 14.74
C VAL A 209 0.55 -30.38 16.15
N ASP A 210 1.59 -31.08 16.62
CA ASP A 210 1.69 -31.51 18.01
C ASP A 210 2.26 -30.37 18.86
N ASP A 211 1.64 -30.08 20.00
CA ASP A 211 2.18 -29.11 20.96
C ASP A 211 2.74 -29.79 22.22
N ASN A 212 4.05 -29.64 22.44
CA ASN A 212 4.73 -30.11 23.65
C ASN A 212 4.86 -29.02 24.73
N GLY A 213 4.27 -27.84 24.51
CA GLY A 213 4.19 -26.72 25.46
C GLY A 213 2.96 -26.80 26.37
N ASP A 214 2.32 -25.65 26.61
CA ASP A 214 1.04 -25.56 27.31
C ASP A 214 -0.11 -25.59 26.30
N VAL A 215 -0.65 -26.80 26.10
CA VAL A 215 -1.72 -27.11 25.15
C VAL A 215 -3.04 -26.33 25.33
N ASN A 216 -3.15 -25.45 26.34
CA ASN A 216 -4.34 -24.62 26.59
C ASN A 216 -4.10 -23.13 26.32
N GLN A 217 -2.87 -22.72 26.01
CA GLN A 217 -2.48 -21.33 25.76
C GLN A 217 -2.10 -21.16 24.30
N LEU A 218 -2.38 -19.99 23.71
CA LEU A 218 -2.05 -19.67 22.31
C LEU A 218 -2.57 -20.73 21.30
N PHE A 219 -1.75 -21.72 20.92
CA PHE A 219 -2.20 -22.87 20.12
C PHE A 219 -2.78 -23.98 21.01
N LYS A 220 -4.08 -24.27 20.82
CA LYS A 220 -4.79 -25.27 21.65
C LYS A 220 -4.81 -26.64 20.98
N ASP A 221 -3.77 -27.45 21.18
CA ASP A 221 -3.70 -28.81 20.64
C ASP A 221 -4.74 -29.73 21.31
N ARG A 222 -5.59 -30.36 20.48
CA ARG A 222 -6.60 -31.33 20.92
C ARG A 222 -6.17 -32.79 20.77
N ALA A 223 -4.91 -33.01 20.38
CA ALA A 223 -4.26 -34.30 20.26
C ALA A 223 -5.00 -35.28 19.32
N TYR A 224 -5.57 -34.79 18.22
CA TYR A 224 -6.15 -35.66 17.19
C TYR A 224 -5.05 -36.40 16.41
N ALA A 225 -5.41 -37.49 15.73
CA ALA A 225 -4.49 -38.20 14.83
C ALA A 225 -4.18 -37.41 13.54
N THR A 226 -5.08 -36.51 13.17
CA THR A 226 -4.97 -35.61 12.01
C THR A 226 -5.79 -34.38 12.33
N ASP A 227 -5.16 -33.23 12.35
CA ASP A 227 -5.78 -31.97 12.78
C ASP A 227 -6.44 -31.26 11.62
N TYR A 228 -5.78 -31.29 10.46
CA TYR A 228 -6.22 -30.53 9.30
C TYR A 228 -6.62 -31.44 8.15
N LEU A 229 -7.69 -31.06 7.47
CA LEU A 229 -8.13 -31.73 6.24
C LEU A 229 -8.25 -30.70 5.12
N TYR A 230 -8.07 -31.17 3.89
CA TYR A 230 -8.08 -30.34 2.68
C TYR A 230 -9.20 -30.74 1.72
N ASP A 231 -9.67 -29.77 0.94
CA ASP A 231 -10.53 -30.01 -0.22
C ASP A 231 -9.73 -30.49 -1.45
N ALA A 232 -10.42 -30.73 -2.56
CA ALA A 232 -9.78 -31.19 -3.80
C ALA A 232 -8.92 -30.12 -4.50
N ALA A 233 -9.14 -28.84 -4.19
CA ALA A 233 -8.33 -27.72 -4.69
C ALA A 233 -7.10 -27.46 -3.80
N GLY A 234 -7.00 -28.15 -2.67
CA GLY A 234 -5.90 -28.06 -1.73
C GLY A 234 -6.09 -27.01 -0.64
N ASN A 235 -7.26 -26.40 -0.50
CA ASN A 235 -7.55 -25.46 0.59
C ASN A 235 -7.91 -26.21 1.87
N MET A 236 -7.56 -25.67 3.04
CA MET A 236 -7.87 -26.26 4.34
C MET A 236 -9.38 -26.20 4.60
N LYS A 237 -10.06 -27.35 4.54
CA LYS A 237 -11.51 -27.43 4.80
C LYS A 237 -11.85 -27.71 6.26
N GLN A 238 -10.89 -28.15 7.07
CA GLN A 238 -11.11 -28.41 8.49
C GLN A 238 -9.83 -28.14 9.29
N ASP A 239 -9.99 -27.46 10.43
CA ASP A 239 -9.03 -27.37 11.53
C ASP A 239 -9.73 -27.87 12.80
N LYS A 240 -9.36 -29.07 13.25
CA LYS A 240 -9.99 -29.69 14.42
C LYS A 240 -9.54 -29.08 15.75
N ASN A 241 -8.39 -28.42 15.81
CA ASN A 241 -7.92 -27.78 17.03
C ASN A 241 -8.77 -26.54 17.36
N LYS A 242 -9.30 -25.87 16.32
CA LYS A 242 -10.23 -24.75 16.41
C LYS A 242 -11.73 -25.13 16.29
N ASP A 243 -12.05 -26.41 16.15
CA ASP A 243 -13.40 -26.89 15.79
C ASP A 243 -13.98 -26.22 14.54
N LEU A 244 -13.12 -25.88 13.59
CA LEU A 244 -13.44 -25.05 12.45
C LEU A 244 -13.59 -25.91 11.19
N THR A 245 -14.67 -25.70 10.46
CA THR A 245 -14.89 -26.22 9.11
C THR A 245 -15.05 -25.06 8.15
N ILE A 246 -14.37 -25.11 7.00
CA ILE A 246 -14.37 -24.04 5.99
C ILE A 246 -14.89 -24.63 4.68
N GLN A 247 -15.84 -23.92 4.07
CA GLN A 247 -16.34 -24.20 2.73
C GLN A 247 -15.97 -23.05 1.81
N TYR A 248 -15.28 -23.36 0.72
CA TYR A 248 -14.81 -22.39 -0.25
C TYR A 248 -15.81 -22.20 -1.40
N ASN A 249 -15.86 -20.99 -1.94
CA ASN A 249 -16.63 -20.68 -3.13
C ASN A 249 -15.85 -21.01 -4.42
N HIS A 250 -16.46 -20.78 -5.58
CA HIS A 250 -15.83 -21.04 -6.89
C HIS A 250 -14.58 -20.19 -7.20
N LEU A 251 -14.27 -19.18 -6.37
CA LEU A 251 -13.06 -18.36 -6.43
C LEU A 251 -11.99 -18.84 -5.45
N ASN A 252 -12.19 -19.99 -4.81
CA ASN A 252 -11.36 -20.51 -3.71
C ASN A 252 -11.30 -19.59 -2.49
N LEU A 253 -12.24 -18.66 -2.30
CA LEU A 253 -12.34 -17.82 -1.09
C LEU A 253 -13.29 -18.45 -0.06
N PRO A 254 -13.06 -18.31 1.26
CA PRO A 254 -13.97 -18.84 2.28
C PRO A 254 -15.39 -18.29 2.11
N GLY A 255 -16.36 -19.14 1.78
CA GLY A 255 -17.77 -18.76 1.66
C GLY A 255 -18.53 -18.93 2.96
N GLU A 256 -18.37 -20.08 3.62
CA GLU A 256 -19.00 -20.38 4.91
C GLU A 256 -17.98 -21.04 5.83
N MET A 257 -17.88 -20.53 7.06
CA MET A 257 -17.08 -21.10 8.13
C MET A 257 -18.00 -21.50 9.27
N THR A 258 -17.81 -22.69 9.80
CA THR A 258 -18.60 -23.21 10.92
C THR A 258 -17.65 -23.55 12.06
N ARG A 259 -17.91 -22.99 13.24
CA ARG A 259 -17.29 -23.42 14.48
C ARG A 259 -18.31 -24.15 15.34
N ASP A 260 -17.98 -25.38 15.71
CA ASP A 260 -18.82 -26.23 16.56
C ASP A 260 -17.96 -27.10 17.46
N ASP A 261 -17.79 -26.69 18.71
CA ASP A 261 -17.06 -27.44 19.72
C ASP A 261 -17.83 -28.64 20.32
N GLY A 262 -18.99 -28.99 19.74
CA GLY A 262 -19.84 -30.08 20.18
C GLY A 262 -20.68 -29.76 21.42
N SER A 263 -20.60 -28.54 21.95
CA SER A 263 -21.50 -28.11 23.02
C SER A 263 -22.92 -27.85 22.48
N SER A 264 -23.90 -28.61 22.99
CA SER A 264 -25.29 -28.63 22.48
C SER A 264 -26.08 -27.33 22.78
N GLY A 265 -26.83 -26.85 21.79
CA GLY A 265 -27.41 -25.50 21.72
C GLY A 265 -28.69 -25.13 22.50
N PHE A 266 -29.15 -23.90 22.19
CA PHE A 266 -30.32 -23.10 22.63
C PHE A 266 -30.48 -22.75 24.13
N ARG A 267 -29.67 -23.27 25.04
CA ARG A 267 -29.63 -22.78 26.43
C ARG A 267 -28.24 -22.31 26.80
N LYS A 268 -28.00 -21.00 26.65
CA LYS A 268 -27.13 -20.19 27.53
C LYS A 268 -27.33 -18.71 27.21
N SER A 269 -27.93 -17.98 28.14
CA SER A 269 -27.98 -16.52 28.17
C SER A 269 -26.64 -15.91 28.61
N ASN A 270 -25.51 -16.59 28.34
CA ASN A 270 -24.18 -16.13 28.73
C ASN A 270 -23.32 -15.91 27.49
N SER A 271 -22.64 -14.76 27.50
CA SER A 271 -21.79 -14.13 26.48
C SER A 271 -20.60 -14.95 25.95
N THR A 272 -20.47 -16.23 26.27
CA THR A 272 -19.27 -17.05 26.05
C THR A 272 -19.47 -18.19 25.04
N ASP A 273 -20.65 -18.30 24.40
CA ASP A 273 -20.90 -19.33 23.38
C ASP A 273 -20.38 -18.90 22.01
N ASN A 274 -19.22 -19.44 21.65
CA ASN A 274 -18.52 -19.19 20.40
C ASN A 274 -18.96 -20.13 19.27
N ASN A 275 -19.98 -20.98 19.44
CA ASN A 275 -20.48 -21.81 18.35
C ASN A 275 -21.35 -21.02 17.37
N GLY A 276 -21.18 -21.28 16.08
CA GLY A 276 -21.90 -20.56 15.04
C GLY A 276 -21.38 -20.78 13.63
N ASN A 277 -22.01 -20.07 12.69
CA ASN A 277 -21.59 -20.03 11.30
C ASN A 277 -21.25 -18.59 10.92
N ILE A 278 -20.20 -18.37 10.13
CA ILE A 278 -19.88 -17.10 9.48
C ILE A 278 -19.98 -17.28 7.98
N LYS A 279 -20.79 -16.45 7.31
CA LYS A 279 -20.92 -16.41 5.87
C LYS A 279 -20.27 -15.14 5.31
N HIS A 280 -19.43 -15.30 4.32
CA HIS A 280 -18.78 -14.22 3.59
C HIS A 280 -19.37 -14.11 2.19
N TYR A 281 -19.64 -12.87 1.79
CA TYR A 281 -20.14 -12.55 0.47
C TYR A 281 -19.17 -11.61 -0.23
N TYR A 282 -18.87 -11.94 -1.48
CA TYR A 282 -17.89 -11.22 -2.29
C TYR A 282 -18.54 -10.72 -3.58
N ALA A 283 -18.10 -9.55 -4.04
CA ALA A 283 -18.35 -9.06 -5.39
C ALA A 283 -17.03 -9.12 -6.18
N GLY A 284 -16.80 -10.24 -6.86
CA GLY A 284 -15.47 -10.60 -7.33
C GLY A 284 -14.61 -11.07 -6.14
N ASP A 285 -13.48 -10.41 -5.94
CA ASP A 285 -12.50 -10.60 -4.86
C ASP A 285 -12.70 -9.63 -3.68
N ALA A 286 -13.56 -8.61 -3.82
CA ALA A 286 -13.86 -7.69 -2.73
C ALA A 286 -14.95 -8.26 -1.82
N LYS A 287 -14.65 -8.43 -0.52
CA LYS A 287 -15.65 -8.76 0.50
C LYS A 287 -16.64 -7.61 0.63
N VAL A 288 -17.93 -7.88 0.44
CA VAL A 288 -19.01 -6.88 0.53
C VAL A 288 -19.89 -7.07 1.76
N ARG A 289 -19.93 -8.28 2.32
CA ARG A 289 -20.74 -8.58 3.51
C ARG A 289 -20.20 -9.77 4.28
N MET A 290 -20.34 -9.72 5.60
CA MET A 290 -20.09 -10.83 6.53
C MET A 290 -21.30 -11.01 7.44
N GLU A 291 -21.79 -12.23 7.61
CA GLU A 291 -22.93 -12.55 8.48
C GLU A 291 -22.56 -13.65 9.46
N ILE A 292 -22.89 -13.45 10.72
CA ILE A 292 -22.61 -14.38 11.81
C ILE A 292 -23.94 -14.91 12.33
N TYR A 293 -24.05 -16.22 12.48
CA TYR A 293 -25.27 -16.93 12.83
C TYR A 293 -25.11 -17.72 14.13
N TYR A 294 -26.22 -17.92 14.83
CA TYR A 294 -26.33 -18.99 15.81
C TYR A 294 -26.30 -20.34 15.09
N LEU A 295 -25.48 -21.25 15.61
CA LEU A 295 -25.22 -22.55 15.02
C LEU A 295 -26.53 -23.27 14.66
N ASN A 296 -26.67 -23.69 13.40
CA ASN A 296 -27.79 -24.50 12.91
C ASN A 296 -29.20 -23.88 13.07
N THR A 297 -29.32 -22.58 13.29
CA THR A 297 -30.64 -21.91 13.47
C THR A 297 -31.07 -21.06 12.28
N GLY A 298 -30.12 -20.59 11.46
CA GLY A 298 -30.37 -19.55 10.46
C GLY A 298 -30.65 -18.15 11.05
N VAL A 299 -30.56 -17.97 12.37
CA VAL A 299 -30.75 -16.69 13.05
C VAL A 299 -29.44 -15.92 13.09
N ILE A 300 -29.46 -14.70 12.56
CA ILE A 300 -28.29 -13.80 12.55
C ILE A 300 -28.02 -13.30 13.97
N LYS A 301 -26.79 -13.51 14.45
CA LYS A 301 -26.21 -12.85 15.63
C LYS A 301 -25.82 -11.42 15.28
N LYS A 302 -25.07 -11.25 14.18
CA LYS A 302 -24.43 -10.00 13.80
C LYS A 302 -24.10 -10.00 12.31
N ALA A 303 -24.14 -8.85 11.65
CA ALA A 303 -23.72 -8.73 10.26
C ALA A 303 -22.97 -7.42 10.02
N TYR A 304 -22.04 -7.46 9.07
CA TYR A 304 -21.23 -6.34 8.62
C TYR A 304 -21.42 -6.16 7.12
N ASP A 305 -21.72 -4.94 6.68
CA ASP A 305 -21.74 -4.56 5.26
C ASP A 305 -20.57 -3.61 4.96
N TYR A 306 -19.76 -3.98 3.96
CA TYR A 306 -18.59 -3.23 3.52
C TYR A 306 -18.96 -2.48 2.23
N VAL A 307 -19.41 -1.23 2.34
CA VAL A 307 -20.03 -0.50 1.24
C VAL A 307 -19.36 0.85 1.05
N ALA A 308 -18.89 1.11 -0.17
CA ALA A 308 -18.27 2.40 -0.57
C ALA A 308 -17.16 2.87 0.39
N GLY A 309 -16.36 1.93 0.89
CA GLY A 309 -15.30 2.21 1.86
C GLY A 309 -15.82 2.64 3.23
N MET A 310 -17.02 2.22 3.62
CA MET A 310 -17.58 2.37 4.97
C MET A 310 -18.04 1.00 5.48
N VAL A 311 -18.05 0.82 6.80
CA VAL A 311 -18.54 -0.40 7.42
C VAL A 311 -19.82 -0.11 8.19
N TYR A 312 -20.87 -0.88 7.90
CA TYR A 312 -22.13 -0.85 8.62
C TYR A 312 -22.30 -2.13 9.40
N ILE A 313 -22.94 -2.04 10.56
CA ILE A 313 -23.19 -3.14 11.47
C ILE A 313 -24.68 -3.31 11.71
N GLN A 314 -25.10 -4.56 11.80
CA GLN A 314 -26.43 -4.98 12.20
C GLN A 314 -26.29 -5.96 13.36
N GLU A 315 -26.90 -5.64 14.51
CA GLU A 315 -26.96 -6.55 15.65
C GLU A 315 -28.32 -7.27 15.63
N GLY A 316 -28.28 -8.61 15.58
CA GLY A 316 -29.47 -9.46 15.50
C GLY A 316 -30.21 -9.43 14.16
N GLN A 317 -31.08 -10.42 13.96
CA GLN A 317 -31.79 -10.66 12.70
C GLN A 317 -32.67 -9.49 12.22
N ILE A 318 -33.21 -8.69 13.14
CA ILE A 318 -34.12 -7.56 12.83
C ILE A 318 -33.57 -6.19 13.26
N GLY A 319 -32.30 -6.13 13.71
CA GLY A 319 -31.69 -4.88 14.12
C GLY A 319 -31.54 -3.88 12.97
N PRO A 320 -31.58 -2.57 13.24
CA PRO A 320 -31.29 -1.58 12.21
C PRO A 320 -29.81 -1.67 11.80
N LYS A 321 -29.55 -1.53 10.50
CA LYS A 321 -28.19 -1.32 10.01
C LYS A 321 -27.73 0.07 10.39
N THR A 322 -26.66 0.17 11.16
CA THR A 322 -26.08 1.44 11.59
C THR A 322 -24.64 1.55 11.13
N LEU A 323 -24.15 2.78 10.92
CA LEU A 323 -22.75 3.00 10.56
C LEU A 323 -21.85 2.56 11.72
N ASP A 324 -20.90 1.68 11.44
CA ASP A 324 -19.95 1.17 12.41
C ASP A 324 -18.72 2.09 12.50
N PHE A 325 -18.09 2.36 11.36
CA PHE A 325 -17.01 3.34 11.20
C PHE A 325 -16.79 3.72 9.73
N VAL A 326 -16.12 4.85 9.52
CA VAL A 326 -15.59 5.29 8.23
C VAL A 326 -14.05 5.20 8.27
N PRO A 327 -13.39 4.35 7.48
CA PRO A 327 -11.93 4.30 7.42
C PRO A 327 -11.32 5.60 6.86
N SER A 328 -10.16 5.94 7.40
CA SER A 328 -9.30 7.02 6.90
C SER A 328 -7.87 6.48 6.75
N HIS A 329 -7.02 7.22 6.03
CA HIS A 329 -5.62 6.81 5.83
C HIS A 329 -4.84 6.69 7.16
N GLU A 330 -5.25 7.46 8.17
CA GLU A 330 -4.57 7.54 9.46
C GLU A 330 -5.37 6.87 10.59
N GLY A 331 -6.41 6.10 10.27
CA GLY A 331 -7.25 5.41 11.25
C GLY A 331 -8.70 5.29 10.81
N ARG A 332 -9.65 5.74 11.64
CA ARG A 332 -11.09 5.66 11.35
C ARG A 332 -11.90 6.75 12.07
N ALA A 333 -13.03 7.13 11.49
CA ALA A 333 -14.05 7.97 12.13
C ALA A 333 -15.17 7.09 12.69
N LEU A 334 -15.52 7.32 13.95
CA LEU A 334 -16.57 6.63 14.69
C LEU A 334 -17.68 7.62 15.05
N LEU A 335 -18.91 7.13 15.26
CA LEU A 335 -19.97 7.99 15.78
C LEU A 335 -19.77 8.26 17.28
N THR A 336 -20.00 9.50 17.72
CA THR A 336 -19.87 9.90 19.13
C THR A 336 -20.68 9.02 20.07
N ARG A 337 -21.94 8.72 19.75
CA ARG A 337 -22.78 7.80 20.57
C ARG A 337 -22.17 6.43 20.76
N LYS A 338 -21.41 5.94 19.78
CA LYS A 338 -20.76 4.64 19.82
C LYS A 338 -19.57 4.71 20.78
N VAL A 339 -18.73 5.73 20.61
CA VAL A 339 -17.56 5.99 21.47
C VAL A 339 -17.95 6.12 22.95
N LEU A 340 -19.01 6.88 23.22
CA LEU A 340 -19.45 7.17 24.59
C LEU A 340 -20.42 6.13 25.16
N ASN A 341 -20.94 5.22 24.32
CA ASN A 341 -22.03 4.30 24.67
C ASN A 341 -23.22 5.02 25.34
N THR A 342 -23.64 6.12 24.72
CA THR A 342 -24.80 6.91 25.14
C THR A 342 -25.86 6.90 24.04
N PRO A 343 -27.12 7.25 24.36
CA PRO A 343 -28.05 7.70 23.32
C PRO A 343 -27.46 8.84 22.50
N THR A 344 -27.99 9.06 21.29
CA THR A 344 -27.62 10.20 20.44
C THR A 344 -27.68 11.51 21.25
N ASP A 345 -26.65 12.35 21.11
CA ASP A 345 -26.58 13.63 21.82
C ASP A 345 -27.84 14.46 21.50
N PRO A 346 -28.63 14.84 22.52
CA PRO A 346 -29.91 15.52 22.31
C PRO A 346 -29.76 16.97 21.82
N GLU A 347 -28.59 17.59 21.97
CA GLU A 347 -28.33 18.98 21.55
C GLU A 347 -27.59 19.06 20.22
N GLU A 348 -26.59 18.20 20.00
CA GLU A 348 -25.71 18.29 18.84
C GLU A 348 -25.91 17.18 17.79
N GLY A 349 -26.68 16.13 18.12
CA GLY A 349 -26.78 14.93 17.29
C GLY A 349 -25.51 14.07 17.28
N ASP A 350 -25.49 13.01 16.47
CA ASP A 350 -24.33 12.14 16.34
C ASP A 350 -23.25 12.80 15.46
N LYS A 351 -22.19 13.31 16.08
CA LYS A 351 -20.97 13.77 15.41
C LYS A 351 -20.00 12.61 15.13
N PHE A 352 -19.01 12.87 14.28
CA PHE A 352 -17.87 11.97 14.10
C PHE A 352 -16.76 12.24 15.12
N ARG A 353 -16.05 11.17 15.47
CA ARG A 353 -14.87 11.15 16.32
C ARG A 353 -13.78 10.34 15.63
N TYR A 354 -12.64 10.99 15.37
CA TYR A 354 -11.53 10.31 14.73
C TYR A 354 -10.69 9.57 15.75
N GLU A 355 -10.42 8.33 15.43
CA GLU A 355 -9.45 7.47 16.06
C GLU A 355 -8.27 7.33 15.11
N TYR A 356 -7.10 7.70 15.60
CA TYR A 356 -5.85 7.68 14.86
C TYR A 356 -5.09 6.40 15.17
N SER A 357 -4.47 5.81 14.15
CA SER A 357 -3.74 4.55 14.22
C SER A 357 -2.25 4.78 14.05
N LEU A 358 -1.48 4.60 15.12
CA LEU A 358 -0.02 4.59 15.10
C LEU A 358 0.46 3.18 14.74
N LYS A 359 1.22 3.10 13.65
CA LYS A 359 1.65 1.85 13.02
C LYS A 359 3.15 1.69 13.04
N ASP A 360 3.62 0.44 13.07
CA ASP A 360 5.04 0.12 12.89
C ASP A 360 5.45 0.10 11.41
N HIS A 361 6.68 -0.36 11.12
CA HIS A 361 7.25 -0.35 9.78
C HIS A 361 6.54 -1.30 8.80
N LEU A 362 5.82 -2.30 9.30
CA LEU A 362 5.03 -3.26 8.50
C LEU A 362 3.56 -2.83 8.38
N GLY A 363 3.21 -1.69 8.96
CA GLY A 363 1.83 -1.21 9.01
C GLY A 363 0.99 -1.86 10.11
N ASN A 364 1.58 -2.59 11.05
CA ASN A 364 0.85 -3.20 12.17
C ASN A 364 0.33 -2.11 13.10
N LEU A 365 -0.94 -2.19 13.49
CA LEU A 365 -1.52 -1.26 14.45
C LEU A 365 -0.92 -1.48 15.85
N ARG A 366 -0.07 -0.56 16.33
CA ARG A 366 0.52 -0.64 17.68
C ARG A 366 -0.32 0.10 18.71
N VAL A 367 -0.75 1.31 18.39
CA VAL A 367 -1.57 2.14 19.28
C VAL A 367 -2.68 2.79 18.48
N SER A 368 -3.92 2.71 18.97
CA SER A 368 -5.00 3.60 18.55
C SER A 368 -5.23 4.67 19.60
N CYS A 369 -5.40 5.92 19.17
CA CYS A 369 -5.61 7.04 20.06
C CYS A 369 -6.69 8.01 19.57
N ARG A 370 -7.33 8.70 20.50
CA ARG A 370 -8.32 9.75 20.22
C ARG A 370 -7.95 11.04 20.95
N CYS A 371 -8.45 12.16 20.45
CA CYS A 371 -8.37 13.43 21.17
C CYS A 371 -9.16 13.33 22.49
N GLY A 372 -8.69 14.01 23.53
CA GLY A 372 -9.43 14.10 24.80
C GLY A 372 -10.76 14.85 24.61
N GLU A 373 -11.81 14.39 25.27
CA GLU A 373 -13.18 14.88 25.10
C GLU A 373 -13.68 15.66 26.33
N PRO A 374 -14.56 16.68 26.20
CA PRO A 374 -15.22 17.26 27.36
C PRO A 374 -15.98 16.22 28.18
N LYS A 375 -15.75 16.22 29.50
CA LYS A 375 -16.45 15.33 30.45
C LYS A 375 -17.96 15.58 30.39
N ARG A 376 -18.73 14.49 30.47
CA ARG A 376 -20.19 14.50 30.42
C ARG A 376 -20.79 14.01 31.74
N ASN A 377 -21.99 14.49 32.07
CA ASN A 377 -22.74 14.02 33.24
C ASN A 377 -23.42 12.66 32.96
N ALA A 378 -24.10 12.11 33.96
CA ALA A 378 -24.79 10.81 33.85
C ALA A 378 -25.92 10.78 32.79
N SER A 379 -26.40 11.95 32.33
CA SER A 379 -27.38 12.05 31.23
C SER A 379 -26.73 12.22 29.86
N GLY A 380 -25.40 12.17 29.76
CA GLY A 380 -24.65 12.28 28.50
C GLY A 380 -24.45 13.71 28.01
N THR A 381 -24.83 14.74 28.78
CA THR A 381 -24.65 16.16 28.42
C THR A 381 -23.26 16.65 28.81
N ILE A 382 -22.61 17.49 27.99
CA ILE A 382 -21.32 18.10 28.32
C ILE A 382 -21.43 18.89 29.62
N ILE A 383 -20.53 18.64 30.56
CA ILE A 383 -20.46 19.42 31.81
C ILE A 383 -19.83 20.78 31.45
N PRO A 384 -20.55 21.90 31.63
CA PRO A 384 -20.05 23.22 31.22
C PRO A 384 -18.75 23.59 31.93
N GLU A 385 -17.84 24.23 31.20
CA GLU A 385 -16.57 24.72 31.75
C GLU A 385 -16.81 25.62 32.99
N GLY A 386 -16.02 25.42 34.05
CA GLY A 386 -16.19 26.12 35.33
C GLY A 386 -17.14 25.45 36.33
N THR A 387 -17.78 24.32 35.99
CA THR A 387 -18.64 23.55 36.90
C THR A 387 -17.87 22.41 37.59
N VAL A 388 -18.27 21.99 38.80
CA VAL A 388 -17.69 20.82 39.48
C VAL A 388 -17.87 19.57 38.61
N GLY A 389 -16.76 18.92 38.24
CA GLY A 389 -16.75 17.75 37.35
C GLY A 389 -16.47 18.07 35.88
N ALA A 390 -16.44 19.36 35.49
CA ALA A 390 -16.01 19.79 34.17
C ALA A 390 -14.53 19.48 33.91
N GLY A 391 -14.17 19.33 32.64
CA GLY A 391 -12.78 19.07 32.21
C GLY A 391 -12.74 18.30 30.90
N ILE A 392 -11.53 17.96 30.45
CA ILE A 392 -11.29 17.09 29.30
C ILE A 392 -10.90 15.70 29.82
N GLU A 393 -11.49 14.64 29.27
CA GLU A 393 -11.03 13.26 29.43
C GLU A 393 -9.57 13.17 28.96
N ALA A 394 -8.74 12.47 29.73
CA ALA A 394 -7.33 12.34 29.39
C ALA A 394 -7.16 11.76 27.96
N LEU A 395 -6.05 12.11 27.31
CA LEU A 395 -5.60 11.47 26.06
C LEU A 395 -5.87 9.98 26.14
N ALA A 396 -6.73 9.47 25.27
CA ALA A 396 -7.15 8.08 25.36
C ALA A 396 -6.33 7.28 24.36
N VAL A 397 -5.31 6.58 24.84
CA VAL A 397 -4.91 5.32 24.20
C VAL A 397 -6.13 4.42 24.30
N VAL A 398 -6.79 4.16 23.17
CA VAL A 398 -8.04 3.39 23.15
C VAL A 398 -7.83 1.92 22.84
N GLN A 399 -6.68 1.61 22.24
CA GLN A 399 -6.25 0.25 22.00
C GLN A 399 -4.72 0.22 21.91
N GLU A 400 -4.15 -0.85 22.41
CA GLU A 400 -2.73 -1.16 22.32
C GLU A 400 -2.58 -2.60 21.89
N ASN A 401 -1.72 -2.86 20.90
CA ASN A 401 -1.41 -4.20 20.45
C ASN A 401 0.10 -4.41 20.37
N HIS A 402 0.51 -5.60 20.81
CA HIS A 402 1.84 -6.13 20.56
C HIS A 402 1.70 -7.47 19.83
N TYR A 403 2.70 -7.79 19.01
CA TYR A 403 2.69 -8.96 18.14
C TYR A 403 4.02 -9.68 18.25
N ASP A 404 3.96 -11.02 18.21
CA ASP A 404 5.12 -11.81 17.84
C ASP A 404 5.45 -11.57 16.35
N PRO A 405 6.60 -12.05 15.84
CA PRO A 405 6.98 -11.86 14.44
C PRO A 405 5.94 -12.33 13.43
N TRP A 406 5.18 -13.37 13.77
CA TRP A 406 4.19 -14.01 12.91
C TRP A 406 2.80 -13.38 13.06
N GLY A 407 2.65 -12.30 13.82
CA GLY A 407 1.40 -11.57 13.97
C GLY A 407 0.47 -12.08 15.06
N LEU A 408 0.93 -13.02 15.90
CA LEU A 408 0.17 -13.46 17.07
C LEU A 408 0.20 -12.35 18.12
N SER A 409 -0.98 -11.84 18.49
CA SER A 409 -1.04 -10.74 19.45
C SER A 409 -0.80 -11.21 20.88
N PHE A 410 -0.07 -10.40 21.67
CA PHE A 410 0.14 -10.60 23.10
C PHE A 410 0.04 -9.28 23.87
N GLY A 411 -0.08 -9.36 25.20
CA GLY A 411 0.06 -8.20 26.09
C GLY A 411 -0.97 -7.09 25.90
N VAL A 412 -2.13 -7.40 25.33
CA VAL A 412 -3.19 -6.42 25.08
C VAL A 412 -3.70 -5.87 26.41
N ASN A 413 -3.55 -4.56 26.64
CA ASN A 413 -4.13 -3.90 27.80
C ASN A 413 -5.66 -3.95 27.73
N THR A 414 -6.26 -4.81 28.56
CA THR A 414 -7.71 -5.03 28.69
C THR A 414 -8.43 -3.91 29.44
N GLU A 415 -7.73 -2.89 29.92
CA GLU A 415 -8.30 -1.82 30.77
C GLU A 415 -9.09 -0.72 30.02
N VAL A 416 -9.25 -0.81 28.68
CA VAL A 416 -10.15 0.09 27.91
C VAL A 416 -11.47 -0.60 27.51
N GLN A 417 -11.76 -1.79 28.06
CA GLN A 417 -12.98 -2.55 27.78
C GLN A 417 -14.17 -2.16 28.66
N ALA A 418 -14.65 -0.92 28.53
CA ALA A 418 -16.05 -0.63 28.86
C ALA A 418 -16.95 -0.68 27.62
N ASN A 419 -16.39 -0.48 26.41
CA ASN A 419 -17.12 -0.52 25.14
C ASN A 419 -16.30 -1.28 24.09
N GLU A 420 -16.94 -2.23 23.39
CA GLU A 420 -16.41 -3.20 22.41
C GLU A 420 -15.80 -2.60 21.12
N LEU A 421 -15.19 -1.41 21.19
CA LEU A 421 -14.72 -0.66 20.03
C LEU A 421 -13.28 -0.97 19.63
N THR A 422 -12.89 -2.24 19.72
CA THR A 422 -11.60 -2.69 19.22
C THR A 422 -11.52 -2.46 17.70
N ASN A 423 -10.41 -1.93 17.22
CA ASN A 423 -10.07 -1.92 15.81
C ASN A 423 -9.68 -3.33 15.38
N LYS A 424 -10.44 -3.88 14.42
CA LYS A 424 -10.20 -5.21 13.85
C LYS A 424 -9.04 -5.23 12.85
N TYR A 425 -8.65 -4.08 12.31
CA TYR A 425 -7.55 -3.96 11.35
C TYR A 425 -6.23 -3.83 12.12
N GLN A 426 -5.53 -4.94 12.26
CA GLN A 426 -4.46 -5.11 13.24
C GLN A 426 -3.11 -5.37 12.57
N TYR A 427 -2.65 -6.62 12.55
CA TYR A 427 -1.42 -7.04 11.91
C TYR A 427 -1.50 -6.82 10.39
N ASN A 428 -0.49 -6.15 9.83
CA ASN A 428 -0.39 -5.62 8.47
C ASN A 428 -1.59 -4.81 7.99
N GLY A 429 -2.36 -4.24 8.94
CA GLY A 429 -3.61 -3.55 8.65
C GLY A 429 -4.71 -4.47 8.11
N LYS A 430 -4.59 -5.79 8.29
CA LYS A 430 -5.58 -6.80 7.89
C LYS A 430 -6.62 -7.00 8.98
N GLU A 431 -7.84 -7.33 8.57
CA GLU A 431 -8.94 -7.57 9.49
C GLU A 431 -8.77 -8.93 10.17
N GLU A 432 -8.77 -8.96 11.50
CA GLU A 432 -8.78 -10.21 12.28
C GLU A 432 -10.22 -10.61 12.61
N ILE A 433 -10.60 -11.83 12.22
CA ILE A 433 -11.91 -12.41 12.47
C ILE A 433 -11.89 -13.11 13.84
N LYS A 434 -12.07 -12.31 14.90
CA LYS A 434 -12.21 -12.79 16.29
C LYS A 434 -13.61 -13.31 16.61
N ASP A 435 -14.60 -12.99 15.77
CA ASP A 435 -15.95 -13.49 15.93
C ASP A 435 -15.91 -15.03 15.96
N LEU A 436 -16.58 -15.63 16.96
CA LEU A 436 -16.54 -17.07 17.23
C LEU A 436 -15.16 -17.61 17.63
N ASP A 437 -14.17 -16.80 18.04
CA ASP A 437 -12.82 -17.29 18.41
C ASP A 437 -12.08 -18.03 17.27
N ILE A 438 -12.33 -17.62 16.02
CA ILE A 438 -11.67 -18.18 14.83
C ILE A 438 -10.21 -17.70 14.75
N GLY A 439 -9.98 -16.40 14.90
CA GLY A 439 -8.64 -15.80 15.00
C GLY A 439 -7.83 -15.86 13.69
N LEU A 440 -8.50 -15.78 12.54
CA LEU A 440 -7.84 -15.72 11.23
C LEU A 440 -7.79 -14.27 10.72
N TYR A 441 -6.71 -13.92 10.04
CA TYR A 441 -6.55 -12.64 9.34
C TYR A 441 -6.95 -12.75 7.87
N GLU A 442 -7.71 -11.79 7.37
CA GLU A 442 -8.11 -11.73 5.97
C GLU A 442 -7.13 -10.87 5.13
N TYR A 443 -6.39 -11.53 4.24
CA TYR A 443 -5.46 -10.92 3.26
C TYR A 443 -6.08 -10.84 1.86
N GLY A 444 -7.41 -10.64 1.79
CA GLY A 444 -8.17 -10.59 0.53
C GLY A 444 -8.30 -11.95 -0.16
N TYR A 445 -7.24 -12.41 -0.82
CA TYR A 445 -7.23 -13.66 -1.59
C TYR A 445 -6.93 -14.91 -0.74
N ARG A 446 -6.27 -14.71 0.41
CA ARG A 446 -5.95 -15.78 1.35
C ARG A 446 -6.28 -15.38 2.78
N TRP A 447 -6.46 -16.38 3.62
CA TRP A 447 -6.69 -16.24 5.04
C TRP A 447 -5.50 -16.81 5.80
N TYR A 448 -5.02 -16.05 6.79
CA TYR A 448 -3.78 -16.32 7.50
C TYR A 448 -4.06 -16.67 8.96
N ASP A 449 -3.45 -17.74 9.44
CA ASP A 449 -3.46 -18.12 10.84
C ASP A 449 -2.11 -17.81 11.48
N ALA A 450 -2.08 -16.78 12.33
CA ALA A 450 -0.89 -16.38 13.06
C ALA A 450 -0.46 -17.39 14.13
N THR A 451 -1.37 -18.24 14.62
CA THR A 451 -1.05 -19.25 15.66
C THR A 451 -0.10 -20.32 15.12
N ILE A 452 -0.26 -20.69 13.85
CA ILE A 452 0.57 -21.67 13.14
C ILE A 452 1.45 -21.04 12.04
N ALA A 453 1.41 -19.71 11.91
CA ALA A 453 2.22 -18.92 10.99
C ALA A 453 2.07 -19.29 9.50
N ARG A 454 0.85 -19.63 9.04
CA ARG A 454 0.61 -20.12 7.68
C ARG A 454 -0.72 -19.65 7.11
N PHE A 455 -0.79 -19.60 5.78
CA PHE A 455 -2.08 -19.46 5.09
C PHE A 455 -2.87 -20.77 5.11
N VAL A 456 -4.20 -20.65 5.12
CA VAL A 456 -5.13 -21.80 5.08
C VAL A 456 -5.54 -22.19 3.66
N GLN A 457 -5.14 -21.40 2.66
CA GLN A 457 -5.43 -21.59 1.23
C GLN A 457 -4.13 -21.70 0.43
N VAL A 458 -4.22 -22.42 -0.69
CA VAL A 458 -3.14 -22.45 -1.70
C VAL A 458 -2.98 -21.06 -2.30
N ASP A 459 -1.74 -20.60 -2.45
CA ASP A 459 -1.43 -19.36 -3.16
C ASP A 459 -1.95 -19.39 -4.60
N PRO A 460 -2.82 -18.44 -5.02
CA PRO A 460 -3.23 -18.31 -6.42
C PRO A 460 -2.06 -18.12 -7.40
N LEU A 461 -0.89 -17.73 -6.91
CA LEU A 461 0.35 -17.58 -7.65
C LEU A 461 1.37 -18.71 -7.43
N ALA A 462 0.97 -19.83 -6.82
CA ALA A 462 1.84 -20.96 -6.51
C ALA A 462 2.77 -21.37 -7.68
N GLU A 463 2.25 -21.40 -8.91
CA GLU A 463 3.03 -21.77 -10.11
C GLU A 463 4.21 -20.83 -10.39
N LYS A 464 4.15 -19.56 -9.97
CA LYS A 464 5.25 -18.60 -10.13
C LYS A 464 6.35 -18.80 -9.08
N TYR A 465 6.05 -19.51 -8.01
CA TYR A 465 6.94 -19.70 -6.87
C TYR A 465 7.12 -21.19 -6.55
N SER A 466 7.40 -22.00 -7.57
CA SER A 466 7.55 -23.45 -7.44
C SER A 466 8.67 -23.90 -6.49
N TYR A 467 9.52 -22.99 -6.04
CA TYR A 467 10.61 -23.24 -5.09
C TYR A 467 10.20 -23.06 -3.61
N LYS A 468 8.96 -22.65 -3.33
CA LYS A 468 8.45 -22.48 -1.96
C LYS A 468 7.07 -23.12 -1.78
N SER A 469 6.70 -23.33 -0.52
CA SER A 469 5.38 -23.83 -0.14
C SER A 469 4.27 -22.88 -0.55
N GLU A 470 3.16 -23.42 -1.04
CA GLU A 470 1.99 -22.65 -1.46
C GLU A 470 1.21 -22.02 -0.30
N PHE A 471 1.56 -22.38 0.94
CA PHE A 471 0.92 -21.88 2.17
C PHE A 471 1.84 -20.96 2.98
N ASP A 472 3.02 -20.67 2.44
CA ASP A 472 4.04 -19.88 3.09
C ASP A 472 3.62 -18.41 3.29
N TYR A 473 4.00 -17.84 4.43
CA TYR A 473 3.75 -16.44 4.77
C TYR A 473 5.03 -15.61 4.64
N ALA A 474 4.98 -14.59 3.78
CA ALA A 474 6.05 -13.61 3.61
C ALA A 474 7.46 -14.21 3.39
N GLU A 475 7.58 -15.34 2.67
CA GLU A 475 8.86 -16.04 2.43
C GLU A 475 9.56 -16.50 3.72
N ASN A 476 8.78 -16.78 4.77
CA ASN A 476 9.23 -16.99 6.13
C ASN A 476 10.10 -15.84 6.69
N SER A 477 9.95 -14.62 6.17
CA SER A 477 10.69 -13.43 6.60
C SER A 477 9.73 -12.31 7.02
N PRO A 478 8.88 -12.54 8.04
CA PRO A 478 7.75 -11.67 8.36
C PRO A 478 8.16 -10.30 8.94
N ILE A 479 9.44 -10.11 9.26
CA ILE A 479 9.97 -8.85 9.78
C ILE A 479 10.37 -7.88 8.67
N SER A 480 10.73 -8.40 7.50
CA SER A 480 11.20 -7.61 6.36
C SER A 480 10.22 -7.64 5.19
N GLY A 481 9.44 -8.72 5.06
CA GLY A 481 8.39 -8.87 4.07
C GLY A 481 6.99 -8.62 4.66
N VAL A 482 6.10 -8.08 3.83
CA VAL A 482 4.65 -8.07 4.06
C VAL A 482 4.00 -8.68 2.82
N ASP A 483 3.00 -9.55 3.03
CA ASP A 483 2.15 -10.03 1.93
C ASP A 483 1.07 -8.96 1.64
N LEU A 484 1.26 -8.20 0.56
CA LEU A 484 0.50 -6.96 0.28
C LEU A 484 -0.74 -7.17 -0.61
N ASP A 485 -1.34 -8.36 -0.63
CA ASP A 485 -2.49 -8.76 -1.49
C ASP A 485 -2.12 -8.93 -2.96
N GLY A 486 -1.22 -8.08 -3.45
CA GLY A 486 -0.10 -8.49 -4.25
C GLY A 486 -0.01 -8.01 -5.69
N LEU A 487 -0.99 -7.36 -6.38
CA LEU A 487 -1.04 -7.13 -7.89
C LEU A 487 -0.70 -5.70 -8.31
N GLU A 488 0.37 -5.15 -7.75
CA GLU A 488 0.97 -3.93 -8.28
C GLU A 488 1.52 -4.12 -9.70
N PHE A 489 1.38 -3.10 -10.55
CA PHE A 489 1.99 -3.09 -11.90
C PHE A 489 3.33 -2.36 -11.89
N TYR A 490 4.40 -3.02 -12.35
CA TYR A 490 5.75 -2.47 -12.42
C TYR A 490 6.23 -2.32 -13.86
N TYR A 491 6.77 -1.14 -14.14
CA TYR A 491 7.41 -0.80 -15.41
C TYR A 491 8.82 -0.27 -15.16
N ALA A 492 9.77 -0.60 -16.02
CA ALA A 492 11.06 0.10 -16.05
C ALA A 492 10.87 1.53 -16.56
N ALA A 493 11.82 2.41 -16.22
CA ALA A 493 11.83 3.79 -16.69
C ALA A 493 11.84 3.95 -18.22
N ASP A 494 12.32 2.94 -18.95
CA ASP A 494 12.32 2.88 -20.42
C ASP A 494 10.99 2.40 -21.03
N GLY A 495 9.97 2.19 -20.19
CA GLY A 495 8.63 1.78 -20.60
C GLY A 495 8.48 0.28 -20.83
N ARG A 496 9.52 -0.51 -20.57
CA ARG A 496 9.41 -1.97 -20.55
C ARG A 496 8.59 -2.41 -19.35
N PHE A 497 7.57 -3.21 -19.57
CA PHE A 497 6.84 -3.88 -18.50
C PHE A 497 7.70 -4.94 -17.84
N LEU A 498 7.80 -4.89 -16.52
CA LEU A 498 8.63 -5.79 -15.74
C LEU A 498 7.79 -6.95 -15.21
N ASN A 499 6.75 -6.63 -14.46
CA ASN A 499 5.82 -7.57 -13.87
C ASN A 499 4.52 -6.87 -13.45
N GLN A 500 3.50 -7.68 -13.24
CA GLN A 500 2.27 -7.33 -12.52
C GLN A 500 2.18 -8.36 -11.39
N GLY A 501 1.86 -7.94 -10.17
CA GLY A 501 1.79 -8.83 -9.01
C GLY A 501 0.50 -9.71 -8.93
N SER A 502 -0.08 -9.99 -7.74
CA SER A 502 -1.23 -10.79 -7.16
C SER A 502 -2.68 -10.26 -6.74
N ASP A 503 -3.05 -8.95 -6.67
CA ASP A 503 -4.36 -8.16 -6.65
C ASP A 503 -4.80 -7.34 -7.95
N LYS A 504 -5.76 -7.84 -8.76
CA LYS A 504 -6.10 -7.39 -10.15
C LYS A 504 -6.87 -6.08 -10.13
N ASN A 505 -7.31 -5.68 -8.94
CA ASN A 505 -8.05 -4.48 -8.65
C ASN A 505 -7.14 -3.36 -8.17
N ASN A 506 -5.93 -3.67 -7.69
CA ASN A 506 -4.91 -2.67 -7.47
C ASN A 506 -4.39 -2.16 -8.83
N LYS A 507 -4.88 -0.99 -9.22
CA LYS A 507 -4.50 -0.32 -10.46
C LYS A 507 -3.31 0.63 -10.27
N ASP A 508 -2.62 0.57 -9.13
CA ASP A 508 -1.41 1.35 -8.92
C ASP A 508 -0.31 0.92 -9.90
N VAL A 509 0.40 1.92 -10.42
CA VAL A 509 1.51 1.75 -11.36
C VAL A 509 2.77 2.30 -10.72
N TYR A 510 3.82 1.47 -10.71
CA TYR A 510 5.14 1.81 -10.21
C TYR A 510 6.16 1.80 -11.35
N SER A 511 7.08 2.76 -11.34
CA SER A 511 8.25 2.79 -12.20
C SER A 511 9.50 2.39 -11.41
N GLN A 512 10.20 1.36 -11.89
CA GLN A 512 11.47 0.92 -11.36
C GLN A 512 12.62 1.66 -12.05
N ARG A 513 13.49 2.31 -11.26
CA ARG A 513 14.61 3.13 -11.75
C ARG A 513 15.93 2.61 -11.19
N ALA A 514 16.96 2.53 -12.04
CA ALA A 514 18.29 2.21 -11.57
C ALA A 514 18.83 3.40 -10.77
N THR A 515 19.34 3.16 -9.57
CA THR A 515 19.88 4.20 -8.69
C THR A 515 21.25 4.70 -9.14
N GLY A 516 21.87 4.03 -10.12
CA GLY A 516 23.25 4.23 -10.55
C GLY A 516 24.28 3.49 -9.69
N GLU A 517 23.84 2.80 -8.65
CA GLU A 517 24.66 1.95 -7.78
C GLU A 517 24.72 0.53 -8.36
N LYS A 518 25.92 -0.07 -8.37
CA LYS A 518 26.13 -1.48 -8.73
C LYS A 518 26.50 -2.29 -7.51
N ARG A 519 26.02 -3.53 -7.44
CA ARG A 519 26.38 -4.51 -6.41
C ARG A 519 26.93 -5.77 -7.04
N THR A 520 28.02 -6.28 -6.48
CA THR A 520 28.60 -7.55 -6.89
C THR A 520 27.83 -8.70 -6.24
N ILE A 521 27.31 -9.61 -7.06
CA ILE A 521 26.59 -10.83 -6.68
C ILE A 521 27.51 -12.01 -6.99
N SER A 522 27.96 -12.70 -5.95
CA SER A 522 28.74 -13.94 -6.10
C SER A 522 27.79 -15.12 -6.32
N ILE A 523 27.83 -15.70 -7.52
CA ILE A 523 27.07 -16.89 -7.91
C ILE A 523 27.96 -18.12 -7.71
N THR A 524 27.62 -18.94 -6.72
CA THR A 524 28.27 -20.23 -6.52
C THR A 524 27.58 -21.31 -7.33
N THR A 525 28.33 -22.01 -8.18
CA THR A 525 27.91 -23.23 -8.90
C THR A 525 28.76 -24.42 -8.47
N TYR A 526 28.24 -25.63 -8.65
CA TYR A 526 28.98 -26.86 -8.33
C TYR A 526 29.20 -27.68 -9.58
N ALA A 527 30.45 -28.05 -9.87
CA ALA A 527 30.76 -28.98 -10.96
C ALA A 527 30.34 -30.41 -10.60
N GLU A 528 30.13 -31.27 -11.61
CA GLU A 528 29.95 -32.71 -11.39
C GLU A 528 31.16 -33.25 -10.60
N GLY A 529 30.91 -33.70 -9.37
CA GLY A 529 31.94 -34.06 -8.39
C GLY A 529 31.94 -33.21 -7.12
N GLY A 530 31.11 -32.17 -7.02
CA GLY A 530 30.90 -31.40 -5.79
C GLY A 530 31.90 -30.28 -5.53
N GLN A 531 32.72 -29.93 -6.54
CA GLN A 531 33.66 -28.81 -6.44
C GLN A 531 32.92 -27.48 -6.62
N GLU A 532 33.12 -26.56 -5.68
CA GLU A 532 32.53 -25.22 -5.66
C GLU A 532 33.25 -24.27 -6.65
N ILE A 533 32.48 -23.55 -7.47
CA ILE A 533 32.93 -22.53 -8.42
C ILE A 533 32.15 -21.25 -8.15
N VAL A 534 32.82 -20.23 -7.62
CA VAL A 534 32.22 -18.91 -7.34
C VAL A 534 32.48 -17.97 -8.51
N THR A 535 31.42 -17.35 -9.03
CA THR A 535 31.46 -16.39 -10.15
C THR A 535 30.85 -15.07 -9.72
N ASP A 536 31.61 -13.99 -9.73
CA ASP A 536 31.11 -12.66 -9.37
C ASP A 536 30.45 -11.97 -10.57
N VAL A 537 29.23 -11.45 -10.36
CA VAL A 537 28.43 -10.74 -11.36
C VAL A 537 27.98 -9.41 -10.79
N GLU A 538 28.32 -8.30 -11.45
CA GLU A 538 27.80 -6.98 -11.07
C GLU A 538 26.35 -6.80 -11.55
N ALA A 539 25.46 -6.36 -10.66
CA ALA A 539 24.06 -6.05 -10.93
C ALA A 539 23.70 -4.63 -10.48
N ASP A 540 22.87 -3.94 -11.26
CA ASP A 540 22.36 -2.61 -10.93
C ASP A 540 21.33 -2.68 -9.79
N VAL A 541 21.35 -1.68 -8.89
CA VAL A 541 20.36 -1.51 -7.81
C VAL A 541 19.19 -0.67 -8.32
N TYR A 542 17.98 -1.01 -7.92
CA TYR A 542 16.75 -0.36 -8.38
C TYR A 542 15.86 0.15 -7.25
N GLU A 543 15.15 1.26 -7.48
CA GLU A 543 14.10 1.83 -6.61
C GLU A 543 12.73 1.83 -7.30
N ASN A 544 11.63 1.80 -6.53
CA ASN A 544 10.26 1.81 -7.04
C ASN A 544 9.57 3.15 -6.74
N VAL A 545 9.09 3.84 -7.77
CA VAL A 545 8.39 5.14 -7.66
C VAL A 545 6.94 4.96 -8.12
N LYS A 546 5.96 5.28 -7.26
CA LYS A 546 4.54 5.27 -7.66
C LYS A 546 4.28 6.39 -8.68
N VAL A 547 3.75 6.05 -9.85
CA VAL A 547 3.52 6.98 -10.97
C VAL A 547 2.06 7.14 -11.37
N SER A 548 1.18 6.19 -11.04
CA SER A 548 -0.27 6.34 -11.23
C SER A 548 -1.01 5.51 -10.19
N SER A 549 -2.24 5.89 -9.86
CA SER A 549 -3.16 5.09 -9.05
C SER A 549 -4.21 4.35 -9.89
N ASN A 550 -4.10 4.43 -11.22
CA ASN A 550 -5.01 3.78 -12.15
C ASN A 550 -4.30 3.35 -13.44
N HIS A 551 -4.11 2.05 -13.60
CA HIS A 551 -3.49 1.37 -14.74
C HIS A 551 -4.27 1.53 -16.05
N ASP A 552 -5.60 1.52 -16.01
CA ASP A 552 -6.40 1.74 -17.22
C ASP A 552 -6.28 3.18 -17.71
N GLU A 553 -6.26 4.14 -16.78
CA GLU A 553 -6.03 5.56 -17.09
C GLU A 553 -4.61 5.77 -17.63
N PHE A 554 -3.63 5.11 -17.01
CA PHE A 554 -2.23 5.09 -17.45
C PHE A 554 -2.09 4.52 -18.88
N LEU A 555 -2.74 3.39 -19.19
CA LEU A 555 -2.71 2.79 -20.52
C LEU A 555 -3.51 3.61 -21.55
N LYS A 556 -4.61 4.26 -21.17
CA LYS A 556 -5.32 5.20 -22.03
C LYS A 556 -4.45 6.40 -22.39
N PHE A 557 -3.73 6.94 -21.41
CA PHE A 557 -2.79 8.03 -21.66
C PHE A 557 -1.64 7.56 -22.57
N ALA A 558 -1.07 6.39 -22.32
CA ALA A 558 -0.06 5.81 -23.21
C ALA A 558 -0.60 5.55 -24.63
N GLY A 559 -1.87 5.15 -24.75
CA GLY A 559 -2.58 4.99 -26.02
C GLY A 559 -2.78 6.30 -26.78
N LEU A 560 -3.03 7.41 -26.06
CA LEU A 560 -3.06 8.75 -26.66
C LEU A 560 -1.68 9.09 -27.23
N VAL A 561 -0.61 8.97 -26.43
CA VAL A 561 0.76 9.24 -26.89
C VAL A 561 1.12 8.38 -28.11
N PHE A 562 0.70 7.11 -28.11
CA PHE A 562 0.94 6.17 -29.20
C PHE A 562 0.21 6.53 -30.50
N ASN A 563 -0.97 7.12 -30.43
CA ASN A 563 -1.76 7.47 -31.62
C ASN A 563 -1.32 8.78 -32.27
N GLU A 564 -0.69 9.66 -31.50
CA GLU A 564 -0.26 10.98 -31.95
C GLU A 564 1.12 10.89 -32.64
N ASP A 565 2.20 10.58 -31.91
CA ASP A 565 3.51 10.29 -32.53
C ASP A 565 4.49 9.58 -31.58
N PRO A 566 4.60 8.24 -31.65
CA PRO A 566 5.59 7.47 -30.90
C PRO A 566 6.84 7.13 -31.73
N SER A 567 7.04 7.80 -32.88
CA SER A 567 8.08 7.42 -33.85
C SER A 567 9.50 7.53 -33.31
N THR A 568 9.72 8.44 -32.35
CA THR A 568 10.95 8.58 -31.57
C THR A 568 10.61 8.68 -30.08
N LYS A 569 11.60 8.40 -29.22
CA LYS A 569 11.45 8.54 -27.76
C LYS A 569 11.16 10.00 -27.40
N GLU A 570 11.87 10.93 -28.01
CA GLU A 570 11.71 12.36 -27.78
C GLU A 570 10.32 12.87 -28.20
N ALA A 571 9.76 12.33 -29.29
CA ALA A 571 8.42 12.69 -29.72
C ALA A 571 7.34 12.16 -28.77
N ALA A 572 7.45 10.91 -28.35
CA ALA A 572 6.54 10.35 -27.34
C ALA A 572 6.59 11.18 -26.05
N PHE A 573 7.79 11.51 -25.57
CA PHE A 573 8.00 12.26 -24.33
C PHE A 573 7.47 13.69 -24.43
N ALA A 574 7.68 14.39 -25.55
CA ALA A 574 7.14 15.73 -25.74
C ALA A 574 5.61 15.74 -25.73
N THR A 575 4.97 14.77 -26.38
CA THR A 575 3.50 14.60 -26.36
C THR A 575 2.99 14.32 -24.94
N GLY A 576 3.64 13.40 -24.20
CA GLY A 576 3.30 13.11 -22.81
C GLY A 576 3.43 14.35 -21.90
N SER A 577 4.52 15.10 -22.02
CA SER A 577 4.71 16.34 -21.25
C SER A 577 3.66 17.40 -21.58
N ALA A 578 3.31 17.58 -22.87
CA ALA A 578 2.32 18.58 -23.26
C ALA A 578 0.91 18.31 -22.70
N VAL A 579 0.53 17.03 -22.55
CA VAL A 579 -0.75 16.64 -21.94
C VAL A 579 -0.80 17.02 -20.46
N ILE A 580 0.27 16.76 -19.71
CA ILE A 580 0.33 17.13 -18.28
C ILE A 580 0.42 18.64 -18.11
N ASN A 581 1.17 19.34 -18.97
CA ASN A 581 1.22 20.80 -18.99
C ASN A 581 -0.16 21.41 -19.28
N TYR A 582 -0.95 20.83 -20.19
CA TYR A 582 -2.31 21.27 -20.46
C TYR A 582 -3.23 21.10 -19.24
N LEU A 583 -3.13 19.95 -18.57
CA LEU A 583 -3.88 19.68 -17.34
C LEU A 583 -3.57 20.73 -16.27
N ASN A 584 -2.28 20.98 -16.03
CA ASN A 584 -1.81 21.99 -15.08
C ASN A 584 -2.31 23.38 -15.46
N PHE A 585 -2.17 23.76 -16.74
CA PHE A 585 -2.65 25.04 -17.25
C PHE A 585 -4.15 25.25 -17.02
N ARG A 586 -5.01 24.25 -17.26
CA ARG A 586 -6.46 24.39 -16.98
C ARG A 586 -6.76 24.57 -15.49
N ASN A 587 -6.06 23.81 -14.65
CA ASN A 587 -6.23 23.88 -13.19
C ASN A 587 -5.77 25.23 -12.62
N GLU A 588 -4.65 25.76 -13.10
CA GLU A 588 -4.17 27.12 -12.78
C GLU A 588 -5.17 28.20 -13.18
N ASN A 589 -5.88 28.00 -14.30
CA ASN A 589 -6.96 28.88 -14.76
C ASN A 589 -8.32 28.57 -14.11
N LYS A 590 -8.33 27.87 -12.97
CA LYS A 590 -9.50 27.52 -12.16
C LYS A 590 -10.55 26.66 -12.89
N ILE A 591 -10.18 26.05 -14.02
CA ILE A 591 -11.01 25.06 -14.69
C ILE A 591 -10.57 23.70 -14.19
N LYS A 592 -11.15 23.29 -13.04
CA LYS A 592 -10.88 21.98 -12.42
C LYS A 592 -11.07 20.87 -13.45
N THR A 593 -9.97 20.30 -13.92
CA THR A 593 -9.93 19.26 -14.94
C THR A 593 -9.03 18.15 -14.38
N THR A 594 -9.53 16.92 -14.36
CA THR A 594 -8.71 15.74 -14.03
C THR A 594 -8.13 15.13 -15.30
N LEU A 595 -7.09 14.30 -15.16
CA LEU A 595 -6.55 13.55 -16.29
C LEU A 595 -7.61 12.61 -16.89
N ALA A 596 -8.43 11.98 -16.04
CA ALA A 596 -9.59 11.20 -16.48
C ALA A 596 -10.59 12.03 -17.32
N ASP A 597 -10.93 13.26 -16.91
CA ASP A 597 -11.82 14.14 -17.69
C ASP A 597 -11.22 14.49 -19.05
N LEU A 598 -9.91 14.69 -19.09
CA LEU A 598 -9.17 14.97 -20.31
C LEU A 598 -9.23 13.77 -21.27
N LEU A 599 -8.89 12.58 -20.78
CA LEU A 599 -8.83 11.34 -21.55
C LEU A 599 -10.21 10.86 -22.02
N ASN A 600 -11.27 11.12 -21.23
CA ASN A 600 -12.65 10.77 -21.61
C ASN A 600 -13.34 11.85 -22.45
N GLY A 601 -12.72 13.04 -22.60
CA GLY A 601 -13.27 14.18 -23.31
C GLY A 601 -12.88 14.24 -24.80
N ARG A 602 -12.45 15.43 -25.25
CA ARG A 602 -12.13 15.74 -26.66
C ARG A 602 -10.89 15.01 -27.22
N PHE A 603 -10.17 14.29 -26.36
CA PHE A 603 -8.98 13.50 -26.70
C PHE A 603 -9.30 12.01 -26.90
N SER A 604 -10.57 11.70 -27.21
CA SER A 604 -11.14 10.35 -27.34
C SER A 604 -10.60 9.49 -28.49
N SER A 605 -9.63 9.98 -29.26
CA SER A 605 -8.83 9.15 -30.18
C SER A 605 -7.94 8.14 -29.45
N ALA A 606 -7.80 8.23 -28.12
CA ALA A 606 -7.21 7.22 -27.25
C ALA A 606 -8.02 5.91 -27.29
N LYS A 607 -7.82 5.09 -28.32
CA LYS A 607 -8.56 3.82 -28.50
C LYS A 607 -8.31 2.85 -27.34
N LYS A 608 -9.40 2.20 -26.94
CA LYS A 608 -9.57 1.16 -25.90
C LYS A 608 -8.61 -0.05 -25.97
N ASP A 609 -7.75 -0.17 -26.98
CA ASP A 609 -6.98 -1.38 -27.29
C ASP A 609 -5.46 -1.22 -27.07
N PHE A 610 -5.01 -0.18 -26.35
CA PHE A 610 -3.59 -0.02 -26.04
C PHE A 610 -3.15 -1.07 -25.00
N THR A 611 -2.46 -2.11 -25.49
CA THR A 611 -1.92 -3.19 -24.65
C THR A 611 -0.43 -3.06 -24.43
N VAL A 612 0.01 -3.55 -23.27
CA VAL A 612 1.42 -3.71 -22.91
C VAL A 612 2.11 -4.65 -23.89
N ASP A 613 3.23 -4.21 -24.47
CA ASP A 613 4.01 -5.01 -25.42
C ASP A 613 5.49 -4.61 -25.36
N ASN A 614 6.32 -5.50 -24.82
CA ASN A 614 7.76 -5.29 -24.67
C ASN A 614 8.55 -5.41 -25.98
N LYS A 615 7.93 -5.93 -27.05
CA LYS A 615 8.59 -6.14 -28.35
C LYS A 615 8.43 -4.94 -29.28
N ASN A 616 7.50 -4.04 -29.01
CA ASN A 616 7.21 -2.88 -29.85
C ASN A 616 7.81 -1.59 -29.27
N ASP A 617 8.87 -1.08 -29.90
CA ASP A 617 9.57 0.12 -29.44
C ASP A 617 8.69 1.36 -29.36
N LYS A 618 7.68 1.49 -30.25
CA LYS A 618 6.74 2.61 -30.22
C LYS A 618 5.83 2.55 -29.00
N LYS A 619 5.35 1.36 -28.63
CA LYS A 619 4.53 1.16 -27.42
C LYS A 619 5.35 1.40 -26.16
N LYS A 620 6.58 0.89 -26.09
CA LYS A 620 7.52 1.15 -24.97
C LYS A 620 7.81 2.65 -24.82
N ASN A 621 8.13 3.34 -25.91
CA ASN A 621 8.37 4.79 -25.89
C ASN A 621 7.16 5.57 -25.37
N SER A 622 5.93 5.14 -25.72
CA SER A 622 4.69 5.76 -25.24
C SER A 622 4.48 5.57 -23.74
N ILE A 623 4.74 4.36 -23.22
CA ILE A 623 4.68 4.07 -21.78
C ILE A 623 5.75 4.85 -21.02
N ALA A 624 6.99 4.89 -21.54
CA ALA A 624 8.10 5.62 -20.94
C ALA A 624 7.83 7.13 -20.85
N ALA A 625 7.22 7.70 -21.89
CA ALA A 625 6.82 9.10 -21.93
C ALA A 625 5.80 9.45 -20.84
N VAL A 626 4.80 8.58 -20.64
CA VAL A 626 3.79 8.75 -19.60
C VAL A 626 4.41 8.62 -18.21
N ILE A 627 5.31 7.65 -18.00
CA ILE A 627 6.08 7.53 -16.74
C ILE A 627 6.84 8.82 -16.45
N ASN A 628 7.58 9.36 -17.42
CA ASN A 628 8.31 10.61 -17.26
C ASN A 628 7.37 11.75 -16.89
N ALA A 629 6.28 11.94 -17.64
CA ALA A 629 5.34 13.05 -17.43
C ALA A 629 4.63 12.98 -16.06
N LEU A 630 4.16 11.81 -15.64
CA LEU A 630 3.45 11.64 -14.35
C LEU A 630 4.37 11.68 -13.14
N SER A 631 5.64 11.31 -13.32
CA SER A 631 6.66 11.36 -12.26
C SER A 631 7.29 12.74 -12.04
N GLY A 632 6.85 13.78 -12.77
CA GLY A 632 7.49 15.11 -12.75
C GLY A 632 8.89 15.13 -13.39
N GLY A 633 9.13 14.25 -14.37
CA GLY A 633 10.37 14.19 -15.13
C GLY A 633 10.57 15.39 -16.07
N PHE A 634 11.64 15.35 -16.86
CA PHE A 634 12.01 16.46 -17.75
C PHE A 634 10.89 16.77 -18.75
N ASP A 635 10.59 18.05 -18.95
CA ASP A 635 9.59 18.50 -19.91
C ASP A 635 10.17 18.59 -21.33
N TYR A 636 9.94 17.56 -22.15
CA TYR A 636 10.40 17.50 -23.54
C TYR A 636 9.54 18.35 -24.49
N SER A 637 8.41 18.85 -24.01
CA SER A 637 7.56 19.76 -24.78
C SER A 637 8.08 21.20 -24.75
N ASN A 638 8.93 21.57 -23.77
CA ASN A 638 9.33 22.95 -23.44
C ASN A 638 8.16 23.86 -23.02
N GLY A 639 7.23 23.35 -22.18
CA GLY A 639 6.12 24.12 -21.64
C GLY A 639 4.89 24.22 -22.54
N ALA A 640 4.84 23.46 -23.64
CA ALA A 640 3.67 23.44 -24.49
C ALA A 640 2.49 22.76 -23.79
N THR A 641 1.28 23.17 -24.15
CA THR A 641 0.02 22.54 -23.73
C THR A 641 -0.73 21.90 -24.91
N HIS A 642 -0.17 21.95 -26.12
CA HIS A 642 -0.70 21.34 -27.34
C HIS A 642 0.43 20.66 -28.13
N TRP A 643 0.15 19.54 -28.79
CA TRP A 643 1.16 18.71 -29.48
C TRP A 643 1.01 18.64 -31.02
N ASP A 644 -0.09 19.17 -31.57
CA ASP A 644 -0.44 19.07 -33.00
C ASP A 644 0.29 20.04 -33.95
N GLY A 645 1.37 20.72 -33.53
CA GLY A 645 1.90 21.86 -34.31
C GLY A 645 2.36 21.52 -35.73
N PHE A 646 2.72 20.27 -36.02
CA PHE A 646 3.03 19.81 -37.38
C PHE A 646 1.76 19.55 -38.22
N ASP A 647 0.72 18.97 -37.64
CA ASP A 647 -0.58 18.81 -38.31
C ASP A 647 -1.24 20.16 -38.57
N PHE A 648 -1.10 21.10 -37.64
CA PHE A 648 -1.44 22.50 -37.83
C PHE A 648 -0.61 23.14 -38.96
N ALA A 649 0.68 22.82 -39.04
CA ALA A 649 1.52 23.27 -40.14
C ALA A 649 0.97 22.83 -41.50
N MET A 650 0.58 21.56 -41.61
CA MET A 650 0.11 20.96 -42.87
C MET A 650 -1.31 21.35 -43.26
N LYS A 651 -2.22 21.45 -42.29
CA LYS A 651 -3.67 21.59 -42.55
C LYS A 651 -4.21 22.99 -42.22
N GLY A 652 -3.38 23.87 -41.66
CA GLY A 652 -3.79 25.22 -41.26
C GLY A 652 -4.91 25.21 -40.22
N PHE A 653 -5.67 26.30 -40.16
CA PHE A 653 -6.85 26.42 -39.30
C PHE A 653 -8.03 25.54 -39.74
N ASP A 654 -7.95 24.90 -40.92
CA ASP A 654 -8.93 23.93 -41.43
C ASP A 654 -8.74 22.52 -40.84
N HIS A 655 -7.83 22.36 -39.87
CA HIS A 655 -7.66 21.12 -39.11
C HIS A 655 -8.98 20.72 -38.43
N VAL A 656 -9.32 19.42 -38.43
CA VAL A 656 -10.62 18.83 -38.00
C VAL A 656 -10.98 19.01 -36.50
N LYS A 657 -10.26 19.86 -35.78
CA LYS A 657 -10.49 20.17 -34.36
C LYS A 657 -11.25 21.52 -34.26
N PRO A 658 -12.14 21.70 -33.27
CA PRO A 658 -13.27 22.63 -33.35
C PRO A 658 -12.88 24.09 -33.68
N THR A 659 -13.56 24.64 -34.69
CA THR A 659 -13.47 25.99 -35.26
C THR A 659 -13.68 27.14 -34.26
N ASN A 660 -14.11 26.84 -33.03
CA ASN A 660 -14.58 27.83 -32.06
C ASN A 660 -13.59 28.01 -30.88
N GLN A 661 -12.46 27.30 -30.90
CA GLN A 661 -11.39 27.37 -29.89
C GLN A 661 -10.04 27.32 -30.58
N GLY A 662 -9.82 28.25 -31.52
CA GLY A 662 -8.52 28.41 -32.16
C GLY A 662 -7.40 28.54 -31.14
N VAL A 663 -6.23 28.03 -31.50
CA VAL A 663 -5.00 28.17 -30.70
C VAL A 663 -4.60 29.64 -30.70
N ASP A 664 -4.37 30.21 -29.51
CA ASP A 664 -3.90 31.58 -29.35
C ASP A 664 -2.38 31.62 -29.58
N ILE A 665 -2.00 31.84 -30.84
CA ILE A 665 -0.60 32.05 -31.24
C ILE A 665 -0.46 33.53 -31.56
N ALA A 666 0.47 34.20 -30.88
CA ALA A 666 0.77 35.60 -31.19
C ALA A 666 1.21 35.72 -32.67
N GLU A 667 0.83 36.82 -33.32
CA GLU A 667 1.02 37.00 -34.75
C GLU A 667 2.50 36.97 -35.18
N ASP A 668 3.37 37.57 -34.37
CA ASP A 668 4.83 37.57 -34.53
C ASP A 668 5.43 36.16 -34.47
N HIS A 669 4.95 35.38 -33.51
CA HIS A 669 5.28 33.99 -33.26
C HIS A 669 4.81 33.06 -34.39
N PHE A 670 3.58 33.25 -34.89
CA PHE A 670 3.07 32.53 -36.06
C PHE A 670 3.88 32.86 -37.33
N ASN A 671 4.30 34.12 -37.49
CA ASN A 671 5.12 34.54 -38.62
C ASN A 671 6.54 33.94 -38.58
N GLN A 672 7.19 33.88 -37.40
CA GLN A 672 8.47 33.18 -37.23
C GLN A 672 8.35 31.68 -37.54
N PHE A 673 7.25 31.06 -37.10
CA PHE A 673 6.97 29.67 -37.40
C PHE A 673 6.77 29.41 -38.90
N LYS A 674 5.99 30.27 -39.59
CA LYS A 674 5.78 30.19 -41.04
C LYS A 674 7.09 30.29 -41.84
N LEU A 675 8.04 31.13 -41.39
CA LEU A 675 9.37 31.25 -41.98
C LEU A 675 10.19 29.95 -41.87
N ALA A 676 10.02 29.20 -40.78
CA ALA A 676 10.70 27.94 -40.55
C ALA A 676 10.13 26.75 -41.35
N TRP A 677 8.94 26.88 -41.97
CA TRP A 677 8.24 25.81 -42.69
C TRP A 677 7.80 26.21 -44.12
N PRO A 678 8.74 26.31 -45.08
CA PRO A 678 8.42 26.63 -46.47
C PRO A 678 7.59 25.53 -47.15
N SER A 679 6.83 25.90 -48.20
CA SER A 679 5.86 25.00 -48.88
C SER A 679 6.47 23.72 -49.48
N SER A 680 7.77 23.71 -49.80
CA SER A 680 8.46 22.49 -50.22
C SER A 680 8.62 21.48 -49.09
N LEU A 681 8.89 21.95 -47.87
CA LEU A 681 9.00 21.11 -46.68
C LEU A 681 7.63 20.49 -46.38
N LEU A 682 6.57 21.30 -46.35
CA LEU A 682 5.20 20.84 -46.12
C LEU A 682 4.76 19.72 -47.10
N ARG A 683 5.03 19.91 -48.39
CA ARG A 683 4.65 18.96 -49.47
C ARG A 683 5.43 17.65 -49.41
N ALA A 684 6.72 17.72 -49.09
CA ALA A 684 7.54 16.53 -48.92
C ALA A 684 7.03 15.68 -47.75
N TYR A 685 6.52 16.34 -46.71
CA TYR A 685 6.11 15.71 -45.47
C TYR A 685 4.66 15.25 -45.41
N SER A 686 3.78 15.90 -46.17
CA SER A 686 2.39 15.46 -46.37
C SER A 686 2.26 14.27 -47.33
N GLN A 687 3.36 13.61 -47.70
CA GLN A 687 3.42 12.56 -48.73
C GLN A 687 2.88 13.04 -50.10
N ASN A 688 3.33 14.21 -50.57
CA ASN A 688 2.87 14.86 -51.80
C ASN A 688 1.38 15.25 -51.83
N LYS A 689 0.67 15.23 -50.69
CA LYS A 689 -0.67 15.84 -50.59
C LYS A 689 -0.54 17.36 -50.59
N ASN A 690 -1.49 18.07 -51.20
CA ASN A 690 -1.48 19.54 -51.30
C ASN A 690 -1.76 20.21 -49.93
N ALA A 691 -0.79 20.14 -49.02
CA ALA A 691 -0.75 20.87 -47.76
C ALA A 691 -0.12 22.24 -48.03
N THR A 692 -0.82 23.34 -47.72
CA THR A 692 -0.33 24.71 -47.89
C THR A 692 -0.73 25.58 -46.71
N PHE A 693 0.22 26.37 -46.20
CA PHE A 693 -0.15 27.61 -45.47
C PHE A 693 -0.72 28.61 -46.47
N SER A 694 -1.70 29.41 -46.07
CA SER A 694 -2.29 30.41 -46.97
C SER A 694 -1.23 31.40 -47.53
N SER A 695 -1.56 32.00 -48.68
CA SER A 695 -0.89 31.83 -49.98
C SER A 695 0.42 32.58 -50.28
N ASN A 696 1.16 33.11 -49.31
CA ASN A 696 2.29 34.00 -49.63
C ASN A 696 3.66 33.46 -49.17
N LEU A 697 4.32 32.56 -49.93
CA LEU A 697 5.79 32.40 -50.04
C LEU A 697 6.21 31.12 -50.80
N THR A 698 7.22 31.24 -51.68
CA THR A 698 7.74 30.21 -52.61
C THR A 698 9.04 29.52 -52.15
N SER A 699 9.39 28.39 -52.78
CA SER A 699 10.21 27.28 -52.26
C SER A 699 11.52 26.95 -53.02
N GLY A 700 12.32 26.03 -52.47
CA GLY A 700 13.47 25.32 -53.11
C GLY A 700 13.62 23.85 -52.62
N ILE A 701 14.40 23.01 -53.34
CA ILE A 701 14.33 21.51 -53.40
C ILE A 701 15.57 20.79 -52.80
N HIS A 702 15.38 19.61 -52.17
CA HIS A 702 16.42 18.59 -51.91
C HIS A 702 15.86 17.16 -52.12
N GLU A 703 16.63 16.26 -52.76
CA GLU A 703 16.23 14.86 -53.03
C GLU A 703 16.92 13.84 -52.10
N ALA A 704 16.23 12.72 -51.82
CA ALA A 704 16.76 11.56 -51.09
C ALA A 704 16.55 10.25 -51.88
N THR A 705 17.47 9.29 -51.74
CA THR A 705 17.46 7.97 -52.40
C THR A 705 17.45 6.82 -51.39
N GLY A 706 16.70 5.73 -51.67
CA GLY A 706 16.66 4.50 -50.86
C GLY A 706 15.27 4.09 -50.37
N SER A 707 15.18 2.99 -49.62
CA SER A 707 13.91 2.39 -49.12
C SER A 707 13.15 3.27 -48.11
N ASN A 708 13.79 4.32 -47.57
CA ASN A 708 13.19 5.30 -46.67
C ASN A 708 12.78 6.61 -47.38
N LYS A 709 12.81 6.66 -48.72
CA LYS A 709 12.44 7.85 -49.52
C LYS A 709 11.04 8.38 -49.12
N GLY A 710 11.02 9.57 -48.52
CA GLY A 710 9.79 10.27 -48.12
C GLY A 710 9.34 10.06 -46.67
N ARG A 711 10.12 9.37 -45.83
CA ARG A 711 9.84 9.23 -44.39
C ARG A 711 10.96 9.90 -43.58
N VAL A 712 10.64 11.00 -42.91
CA VAL A 712 11.62 11.71 -42.06
C VAL A 712 11.10 11.77 -40.62
N LEU A 713 11.96 11.38 -39.68
CA LEU A 713 11.71 11.41 -38.24
C LEU A 713 11.94 12.81 -37.65
N TYR A 714 11.18 13.14 -36.62
CA TYR A 714 11.14 14.48 -36.02
C TYR A 714 11.52 14.48 -34.53
N LYS A 715 11.88 15.67 -34.04
CA LYS A 715 12.04 15.98 -32.60
C LYS A 715 11.40 17.33 -32.27
N SER A 716 10.93 17.49 -31.03
CA SER A 716 10.43 18.78 -30.52
C SER A 716 11.51 19.85 -30.68
N ALA A 717 11.13 21.02 -31.20
CA ALA A 717 12.06 22.06 -31.62
C ALA A 717 11.87 23.40 -30.91
N ALA A 718 10.60 23.80 -30.75
CA ALA A 718 10.20 25.08 -30.19
C ALA A 718 8.76 25.00 -29.70
N VAL A 719 8.40 25.91 -28.79
CA VAL A 719 7.03 26.13 -28.33
C VAL A 719 6.62 27.52 -28.72
N VAL A 720 5.51 27.61 -29.43
CA VAL A 720 4.99 28.87 -29.95
C VAL A 720 3.49 28.88 -29.71
N GLY A 721 2.98 29.89 -28.99
CA GLY A 721 1.56 29.93 -28.58
C GLY A 721 1.10 28.67 -27.82
N LYS A 722 1.97 28.12 -26.95
CA LYS A 722 1.76 26.87 -26.20
C LYS A 722 1.57 25.61 -27.05
N THR A 723 2.00 25.63 -28.32
CA THR A 723 1.96 24.47 -29.22
C THR A 723 3.36 23.98 -29.54
N ILE A 724 3.58 22.66 -29.51
CA ILE A 724 4.85 22.01 -29.89
C ILE A 724 5.01 22.06 -31.41
N PHE A 725 6.17 22.53 -31.88
CA PHE A 725 6.56 22.44 -33.28
C PHE A 725 7.76 21.50 -33.47
N TRP A 726 7.68 20.70 -34.53
CA TRP A 726 8.52 19.51 -34.75
C TRP A 726 9.61 19.75 -35.80
N LYS A 727 10.91 19.64 -35.50
CA LYS A 727 11.98 19.76 -36.53
C LYS A 727 12.54 18.41 -36.94
N PRO A 728 13.05 18.25 -38.18
CA PRO A 728 13.68 17.01 -38.59
C PRO A 728 14.80 16.60 -37.62
N ASN A 729 14.79 15.35 -37.16
CA ASN A 729 15.83 14.81 -36.29
C ASN A 729 17.04 14.38 -37.15
N LYS A 730 18.02 15.26 -37.35
CA LYS A 730 19.22 14.99 -38.16
C LYS A 730 20.02 13.77 -37.70
N ASP A 731 19.90 13.43 -36.42
CA ASP A 731 20.68 12.40 -35.76
C ASP A 731 20.04 11.01 -35.94
N ALA A 732 18.82 10.95 -36.49
CA ALA A 732 18.13 9.69 -36.76
C ALA A 732 18.70 8.99 -38.00
N LYS A 733 19.07 7.71 -37.87
CA LYS A 733 19.60 6.88 -38.97
C LYS A 733 18.69 6.84 -40.20
N GLN A 734 17.38 6.95 -40.00
CA GLN A 734 16.36 6.98 -41.05
C GLN A 734 16.39 8.27 -41.89
N ASN A 735 16.97 9.33 -41.33
CA ASN A 735 17.12 10.65 -41.96
C ASN A 735 18.51 10.82 -42.61
N ALA A 736 19.35 9.78 -42.59
CA ALA A 736 20.66 9.77 -43.23
C ALA A 736 20.51 9.86 -44.76
N GLY A 737 21.33 10.71 -45.40
CA GLY A 737 21.29 10.94 -46.86
C GLY A 737 20.47 12.16 -47.30
N TYR A 738 19.74 12.81 -46.40
CA TYR A 738 19.10 14.09 -46.68
C TYR A 738 20.10 15.25 -46.49
N SER A 739 20.23 16.13 -47.49
CA SER A 739 21.06 17.35 -47.39
C SER A 739 20.27 18.43 -46.65
N TRP A 740 20.57 18.62 -45.37
CA TRP A 740 19.83 19.53 -44.52
C TRP A 740 20.53 20.90 -44.37
N LYS A 741 19.96 21.97 -44.93
CA LYS A 741 20.38 23.34 -44.62
C LYS A 741 19.54 23.90 -43.47
N TYR A 742 20.19 24.40 -42.42
CA TYR A 742 19.52 25.20 -41.38
C TYR A 742 19.72 26.68 -41.72
N TYR A 743 18.64 27.45 -41.60
CA TYR A 743 18.68 28.90 -41.46
C TYR A 743 18.08 29.25 -40.11
#